data_AF-K9K9I5-F1
#
_entry.id   AF-K9K9I5-F1
#
_cell.length_a   1.000
_cell.length_b   1.000
_cell.length_c   1.000
_cell.angle_alpha   90.00
_cell.angle_beta   90.00
_cell.angle_gamma   90.00
#
_symmetry.space_group_name_H-M   'P 1'
#
loop_
_entity.id
_entity.type
_entity.pdbx_description
1 polymer ?
#
loop_
_entity_poly.entity_id
_entity_poly.type
_entity_poly.pdbx_seq_one_letter_code
_entity_poly.pdbx_strand_id
1 'polypeptide(L)'
;SESHKQAQENLHDQVQEQKAHLRAAQDRVLSLEASVNELSSQLNESKEKVSQLDIQVKAKTELLLSAEAAKTAQRADLQNHLDTAQNALQDKQQELNKITAQLDQVTAKLQDKQEHCIQLESNLKEYKEKHLSLEQKTEELEGQIKKLEADSLEVKASKEQALQDLQQERQLNADLELRATELSKQLEVEKEIVSSTKLDLQKKSEAFENTKQMLTKQEEEKIMLKQEIENLSQDCKMQHKELNNKIQTTVTELQKVKMEKETLMTELCAAKEKLSKVSDSLKNSQSEFEKENQKGKAAILDLEKTCKELKHQLQVQTESTLKEQNELKKSLEKEKETSHQLKLELSSMQGQVIQAQNALKQKEKEEQQLQGNMNELKQLTEQKKKQIEALHGEIKIVTSQKTELENKLQQQSTQAAQELAAEKEKISVLQNTYEKSQENLKQLQSDFYGKESELLATRQDLKSVEEKLSLAQEDLISNRNQIGNQNKLIQELKTAKTTLEQDSAKKEQQLKEQCKALQDIQKEKALKEKELVNEKSKLAEIEEIKCRQEKDIAKLSEELKSHKQESIKEVTNLKDAKQLLIQQKLELQGKVDSLKGALEQEKRNQQMLKEQMKKEEDELKKEFTEKEAKLHSEIKEKEAGMKKYEENETKLSMQITALNENLGTVKKEWQSSQRRVSELEKQTDDLRGEIAVLEATVQNNQDERRALLERCLKGEGEIEKLQTRVLELQRKLDNTTAAVQELGRENQSLQIKHTQALNRKWAEDNEVQNCMACGKGFSVTVRRHHCRQCGNIFCAECSAKNALTPSSKKPVRVCDACFNDLQG
;
A
#
# COMPACT_ATOMS: atom_id res chain seq x y z
N SER A 1 -100.22 12.53 -142.32
CA SER A 1 -101.16 13.28 -141.47
C SER A 1 -100.40 13.91 -140.31
N GLU A 2 -100.88 15.01 -139.73
CA GLU A 2 -100.18 15.70 -138.63
C GLU A 2 -100.00 14.84 -137.38
N SER A 3 -100.92 13.90 -137.13
CA SER A 3 -100.79 12.85 -136.09
C SER A 3 -99.43 12.14 -136.11
N HIS A 4 -98.85 11.86 -137.29
CA HIS A 4 -97.55 11.19 -137.40
C HIS A 4 -96.37 12.14 -137.08
N LYS A 5 -96.54 13.45 -137.26
CA LYS A 5 -95.55 14.47 -136.88
C LYS A 5 -95.59 14.72 -135.37
N GLN A 6 -96.79 14.86 -134.80
CA GLN A 6 -96.99 14.97 -133.35
C GLN A 6 -96.42 13.76 -132.60
N ALA A 7 -96.61 12.54 -133.12
CA ALA A 7 -96.01 11.34 -132.53
C ALA A 7 -94.47 11.33 -132.61
N GLN A 8 -93.90 11.91 -133.66
CA GLN A 8 -92.45 11.99 -133.85
C GLN A 8 -91.80 13.08 -132.98
N GLU A 9 -92.51 14.19 -132.74
CA GLU A 9 -92.11 15.25 -131.79
C GLU A 9 -92.20 14.74 -130.35
N ASN A 10 -93.32 14.11 -129.94
CA ASN A 10 -93.45 13.49 -128.62
C ASN A 10 -92.36 12.42 -128.35
N LEU A 11 -91.98 11.63 -129.36
CA LEU A 11 -90.91 10.65 -129.24
C LEU A 11 -89.52 11.32 -129.16
N HIS A 12 -89.32 12.45 -129.83
CA HIS A 12 -88.10 13.24 -129.70
C HIS A 12 -87.95 13.78 -128.26
N ASP A 13 -89.00 14.35 -127.70
CA ASP A 13 -88.99 14.91 -126.35
C ASP A 13 -88.75 13.83 -125.29
N GLN A 14 -89.41 12.66 -125.39
CA GLN A 14 -89.08 11.50 -124.55
C GLN A 14 -87.61 11.07 -124.68
N VAL A 15 -87.04 11.08 -125.88
CA VAL A 15 -85.62 10.75 -126.09
C VAL A 15 -84.68 11.81 -125.50
N GLN A 16 -85.07 13.10 -125.47
CA GLN A 16 -84.29 14.14 -124.81
C GLN A 16 -84.42 14.07 -123.27
N GLU A 17 -85.60 13.77 -122.75
CA GLU A 17 -85.85 13.54 -121.32
C GLU A 17 -85.04 12.33 -120.81
N GLN A 18 -85.06 11.21 -121.53
CA GLN A 18 -84.21 10.04 -121.22
C GLN A 18 -82.71 10.36 -121.30
N LYS A 19 -82.26 11.20 -122.24
CA LYS A 19 -80.87 11.70 -122.28
C LYS A 19 -80.53 12.62 -121.10
N ALA A 20 -81.47 13.44 -120.65
CA ALA A 20 -81.29 14.29 -119.47
C ALA A 20 -81.19 13.45 -118.19
N HIS A 21 -82.05 12.44 -118.04
CA HIS A 21 -81.95 11.46 -116.94
C HIS A 21 -80.65 10.67 -117.00
N LEU A 22 -80.19 10.23 -118.18
CA LEU A 22 -78.91 9.52 -118.33
C LEU A 22 -77.72 10.39 -117.91
N ARG A 23 -77.68 11.67 -118.31
CA ARG A 23 -76.65 12.62 -117.86
C ARG A 23 -76.70 12.82 -116.34
N ALA A 24 -77.89 13.09 -115.78
CA ALA A 24 -78.04 13.27 -114.34
C ALA A 24 -77.68 11.99 -113.53
N ALA A 25 -77.79 10.80 -114.13
CA ALA A 25 -77.27 9.56 -113.57
C ALA A 25 -75.74 9.47 -113.68
N GLN A 26 -75.14 9.84 -114.82
CA GLN A 26 -73.69 9.89 -115.01
C GLN A 26 -73.01 10.89 -114.07
N ASP A 27 -73.58 12.10 -113.92
CA ASP A 27 -73.08 13.13 -113.00
C ASP A 27 -73.13 12.65 -111.54
N ARG A 28 -74.17 11.88 -111.16
CA ARG A 28 -74.26 11.22 -109.85
C ARG A 28 -73.23 10.12 -109.67
N VAL A 29 -72.97 9.30 -110.69
CA VAL A 29 -71.92 8.27 -110.64
C VAL A 29 -70.55 8.92 -110.45
N LEU A 30 -70.20 9.94 -111.25
CA LEU A 30 -68.94 10.68 -111.10
C LEU A 30 -68.81 11.35 -109.72
N SER A 31 -69.90 11.89 -109.17
CA SER A 31 -69.91 12.44 -107.81
C SER A 31 -69.69 11.37 -106.74
N LEU A 32 -70.25 10.16 -106.91
CA LEU A 32 -70.07 9.04 -105.99
C LEU A 32 -68.66 8.45 -106.09
N GLU A 33 -68.11 8.34 -107.30
CA GLU A 33 -66.71 7.94 -107.54
C GLU A 33 -65.73 8.91 -106.88
N ALA A 34 -65.97 10.23 -106.99
CA ALA A 34 -65.19 11.24 -106.30
C ALA A 34 -65.22 11.05 -104.77
N SER A 35 -66.42 10.88 -104.17
CA SER A 35 -66.55 10.63 -102.73
C SER A 35 -65.94 9.30 -102.28
N VAL A 36 -66.02 8.23 -103.10
CA VAL A 36 -65.37 6.95 -102.81
C VAL A 36 -63.85 7.06 -102.85
N ASN A 37 -63.30 7.83 -103.79
CA ASN A 37 -61.86 8.11 -103.85
C ASN A 37 -61.39 8.94 -102.65
N GLU A 38 -62.15 9.97 -102.25
CA GLU A 38 -61.85 10.78 -101.06
C GLU A 38 -61.87 9.94 -99.77
N LEU A 39 -62.94 9.16 -99.55
CA LEU A 39 -63.05 8.24 -98.41
C LEU A 39 -61.94 7.18 -98.42
N SER A 40 -61.51 6.71 -99.59
CA SER A 40 -60.38 5.77 -99.72
C SER A 40 -59.04 6.41 -99.33
N SER A 41 -58.84 7.69 -99.66
CA SER A 41 -57.67 8.47 -99.23
C SER A 41 -57.67 8.65 -97.70
N GLN A 42 -58.79 9.11 -97.13
CA GLN A 42 -58.97 9.30 -95.68
C GLN A 42 -58.78 7.97 -94.91
N LEU A 43 -59.26 6.85 -95.46
CA LEU A 43 -59.06 5.52 -94.90
C LEU A 43 -57.59 5.08 -94.93
N ASN A 44 -56.85 5.39 -96.01
CA ASN A 44 -55.44 5.03 -96.11
C ASN A 44 -54.56 5.90 -95.18
N GLU A 45 -54.81 7.21 -95.09
CA GLU A 45 -54.20 8.06 -94.05
C GLU A 45 -54.48 7.54 -92.64
N SER A 46 -55.70 7.07 -92.38
CA SER A 46 -56.08 6.53 -91.07
C SER A 46 -55.35 5.23 -90.75
N LYS A 47 -55.18 4.33 -91.72
CA LYS A 47 -54.34 3.12 -91.57
C LYS A 47 -52.88 3.47 -91.30
N GLU A 48 -52.34 4.46 -92.00
CA GLU A 48 -50.95 4.89 -91.81
C GLU A 48 -50.74 5.49 -90.41
N LYS A 49 -51.64 6.37 -89.96
CA LYS A 49 -51.64 6.92 -88.60
C LYS A 49 -51.74 5.81 -87.53
N VAL A 50 -52.57 4.78 -87.75
CA VAL A 50 -52.64 3.60 -86.87
C VAL A 50 -51.33 2.80 -86.87
N SER A 51 -50.70 2.59 -88.02
CA SER A 51 -49.40 1.90 -88.11
C SER A 51 -48.28 2.66 -87.41
N GLN A 52 -48.24 3.99 -87.55
CA GLN A 52 -47.29 4.85 -86.84
C GLN A 52 -47.51 4.81 -85.31
N LEU A 53 -48.77 4.77 -84.86
CA LEU A 53 -49.10 4.63 -83.44
C LEU A 53 -48.72 3.26 -82.88
N ASP A 54 -48.94 2.17 -83.60
CA ASP A 54 -48.54 0.81 -83.20
C ASP A 54 -47.01 0.69 -83.03
N ILE A 55 -46.23 1.29 -83.95
CA ILE A 55 -44.77 1.39 -83.83
C ILE A 55 -44.36 2.20 -82.58
N GLN A 56 -45.01 3.34 -82.32
CA GLN A 56 -44.74 4.15 -81.12
C GLN A 56 -45.11 3.42 -79.82
N VAL A 57 -46.20 2.64 -79.81
CA VAL A 57 -46.60 1.84 -78.64
C VAL A 57 -45.56 0.75 -78.38
N LYS A 58 -45.12 0.01 -79.40
CA LYS A 58 -44.07 -1.03 -79.27
C LYS A 58 -42.77 -0.47 -78.72
N ALA A 59 -42.26 0.62 -79.30
CA ALA A 59 -41.04 1.28 -78.83
C ALA A 59 -41.17 1.77 -77.37
N LYS A 60 -42.33 2.32 -76.98
CA LYS A 60 -42.58 2.70 -75.57
C LYS A 60 -42.67 1.50 -74.64
N THR A 61 -43.25 0.38 -75.07
CA THR A 61 -43.31 -0.87 -74.28
C THR A 61 -41.93 -1.45 -74.07
N GLU A 62 -41.07 -1.51 -75.10
CA GLU A 62 -39.69 -1.98 -74.98
C GLU A 62 -38.85 -1.11 -74.04
N LEU A 63 -38.97 0.22 -74.13
CA LEU A 63 -38.33 1.15 -73.19
C LEU A 63 -38.81 0.96 -71.75
N LEU A 64 -40.10 0.69 -71.55
CA LEU A 64 -40.69 0.51 -70.21
C LEU A 64 -40.25 -0.82 -69.58
N LEU A 65 -40.21 -1.91 -70.36
CA LEU A 65 -39.63 -3.19 -69.96
C LEU A 65 -38.14 -3.08 -69.62
N SER A 66 -37.37 -2.33 -70.41
CA SER A 66 -35.95 -2.06 -70.14
C SER A 66 -35.76 -1.28 -68.83
N ALA A 67 -36.59 -0.26 -68.58
CA ALA A 67 -36.57 0.51 -67.34
C ALA A 67 -37.00 -0.33 -66.11
N GLU A 68 -37.92 -1.27 -66.28
CA GLU A 68 -38.34 -2.19 -65.22
C GLU A 68 -37.27 -3.26 -64.91
N ALA A 69 -36.59 -3.79 -65.93
CA ALA A 69 -35.43 -4.66 -65.76
C ALA A 69 -34.29 -3.93 -65.04
N ALA A 70 -33.97 -2.69 -65.43
CA ALA A 70 -32.95 -1.87 -64.78
C ALA A 70 -33.28 -1.58 -63.29
N LYS A 71 -34.53 -1.23 -62.98
CA LYS A 71 -35.00 -1.07 -61.59
C LYS A 71 -34.94 -2.38 -60.79
N THR A 72 -35.16 -3.52 -61.43
CA THR A 72 -35.09 -4.83 -60.79
C THR A 72 -33.65 -5.21 -60.46
N ALA A 73 -32.70 -4.96 -61.39
CA ALA A 73 -31.28 -5.11 -61.12
C ALA A 73 -30.80 -4.18 -59.99
N GLN A 74 -31.18 -2.90 -60.02
CA GLN A 74 -30.82 -1.94 -58.96
C GLN A 74 -31.38 -2.33 -57.58
N ARG A 75 -32.58 -2.91 -57.52
CA ARG A 75 -33.15 -3.46 -56.27
C ARG A 75 -32.36 -4.64 -55.74
N ALA A 76 -31.93 -5.56 -56.61
CA ALA A 76 -31.12 -6.71 -56.19
C ALA A 76 -29.73 -6.27 -55.69
N ASP A 77 -29.12 -5.29 -56.35
CA ASP A 77 -27.84 -4.71 -55.96
C ASP A 77 -27.92 -3.98 -54.61
N LEU A 78 -28.95 -3.14 -54.41
CA LEU A 78 -29.22 -2.49 -53.12
C LEU A 78 -29.53 -3.50 -52.00
N GLN A 79 -30.20 -4.62 -52.30
CA GLN A 79 -30.42 -5.69 -51.32
C GLN A 79 -29.11 -6.38 -50.94
N ASN A 80 -28.26 -6.75 -51.91
CA ASN A 80 -26.94 -7.32 -51.64
C ASN A 80 -26.07 -6.38 -50.78
N HIS A 81 -26.12 -5.08 -51.06
CA HIS A 81 -25.45 -4.06 -50.25
C HIS A 81 -26.02 -3.95 -48.83
N LEU A 82 -27.35 -4.02 -48.67
CA LEU A 82 -28.01 -4.02 -47.36
C LEU A 82 -27.61 -5.26 -46.54
N ASP A 83 -27.67 -6.45 -47.14
CA ASP A 83 -27.33 -7.71 -46.48
C ASP A 83 -25.85 -7.75 -46.10
N THR A 84 -24.96 -7.26 -46.97
CA THR A 84 -23.53 -7.11 -46.68
C THR A 84 -23.28 -6.15 -45.51
N ALA A 85 -23.99 -5.02 -45.46
CA ALA A 85 -23.89 -4.06 -44.36
C ALA A 85 -24.45 -4.61 -43.04
N GLN A 86 -25.53 -5.39 -43.09
CA GLN A 86 -26.09 -6.06 -41.90
C GLN A 86 -25.13 -7.11 -41.33
N ASN A 87 -24.53 -7.95 -42.20
CA ASN A 87 -23.53 -8.93 -41.77
C ASN A 87 -22.30 -8.24 -41.16
N ALA A 88 -21.76 -7.21 -41.81
CA ALA A 88 -20.63 -6.45 -41.27
C ALA A 88 -20.95 -5.76 -39.93
N LEU A 89 -22.18 -5.26 -39.75
CA LEU A 89 -22.65 -4.71 -38.47
C LEU A 89 -22.76 -5.80 -37.39
N GLN A 90 -23.25 -6.98 -37.74
CA GLN A 90 -23.34 -8.13 -36.82
C GLN A 90 -21.96 -8.64 -36.38
N ASP A 91 -20.98 -8.69 -37.29
CA ASP A 91 -19.60 -9.03 -36.97
C ASP A 91 -18.97 -7.99 -36.03
N LYS A 92 -19.17 -6.68 -36.30
CA LYS A 92 -18.69 -5.60 -35.42
C LYS A 92 -19.39 -5.61 -34.06
N GLN A 93 -20.65 -6.01 -33.97
CA GLN A 93 -21.34 -6.21 -32.69
C GLN A 93 -20.75 -7.40 -31.90
N GLN A 94 -20.34 -8.48 -32.58
CA GLN A 94 -19.66 -9.61 -31.92
C GLN A 94 -18.26 -9.24 -31.43
N GLU A 95 -17.48 -8.48 -32.21
CA GLU A 95 -16.21 -7.91 -31.77
C GLU A 95 -16.38 -6.99 -30.56
N LEU A 96 -17.38 -6.08 -30.59
CA LEU A 96 -17.68 -5.19 -29.46
C LEU A 96 -17.99 -5.99 -28.19
N ASN A 97 -18.90 -6.97 -28.28
CA ASN A 97 -19.27 -7.82 -27.14
C ASN A 97 -18.05 -8.59 -26.58
N LYS A 98 -17.13 -9.02 -27.45
CA LYS A 98 -15.88 -9.69 -27.06
C LYS A 98 -14.91 -8.74 -26.35
N ILE A 99 -14.81 -7.49 -26.81
CA ILE A 99 -14.02 -6.44 -26.17
C ILE A 99 -14.61 -6.06 -24.80
N THR A 100 -15.94 -5.94 -24.69
CA THR A 100 -16.63 -5.73 -23.40
C THR A 100 -16.31 -6.84 -22.41
N ALA A 101 -16.46 -8.11 -22.80
CA ALA A 101 -16.14 -9.24 -21.92
C ALA A 101 -14.65 -9.31 -21.51
N GLN A 102 -13.74 -8.81 -22.35
CA GLN A 102 -12.32 -8.65 -22.00
C GLN A 102 -12.11 -7.50 -21.01
N LEU A 103 -12.79 -6.36 -21.20
CA LEU A 103 -12.75 -5.21 -20.29
C LEU A 103 -13.32 -5.56 -18.91
N ASP A 104 -14.42 -6.30 -18.85
CA ASP A 104 -15.01 -6.80 -17.60
C ASP A 104 -14.02 -7.70 -16.85
N GLN A 105 -13.34 -8.61 -17.57
CA GLN A 105 -12.33 -9.50 -16.96
C GLN A 105 -11.09 -8.73 -16.48
N VAL A 106 -10.66 -7.68 -17.18
CA VAL A 106 -9.58 -6.79 -16.73
C VAL A 106 -10.00 -5.97 -15.52
N THR A 107 -11.25 -5.49 -15.49
CA THR A 107 -11.82 -4.73 -14.37
C THR A 107 -11.90 -5.58 -13.11
N ALA A 108 -12.40 -6.82 -13.20
CA ALA A 108 -12.41 -7.77 -12.08
C ALA A 108 -10.98 -8.05 -11.56
N LYS A 109 -10.01 -8.30 -12.45
CA LYS A 109 -8.59 -8.48 -12.08
C LYS A 109 -7.97 -7.24 -11.42
N LEU A 110 -8.40 -6.03 -11.81
CA LEU A 110 -7.95 -4.79 -11.17
C LEU A 110 -8.55 -4.66 -9.76
N GLN A 111 -9.83 -5.04 -9.59
CA GLN A 111 -10.52 -5.02 -8.31
C GLN A 111 -9.93 -6.03 -7.32
N ASP A 112 -9.66 -7.28 -7.75
CA ASP A 112 -8.90 -8.29 -6.98
C ASP A 112 -7.54 -7.72 -6.48
N LYS A 113 -6.86 -6.93 -7.32
CA LYS A 113 -5.57 -6.31 -6.98
C LYS A 113 -5.72 -5.13 -6.03
N GLN A 114 -6.79 -4.34 -6.12
CA GLN A 114 -7.09 -3.29 -5.16
C GLN A 114 -7.41 -3.88 -3.78
N GLU A 115 -8.23 -4.92 -3.69
CA GLU A 115 -8.52 -5.62 -2.44
C GLU A 115 -7.24 -6.23 -1.82
N HIS A 116 -6.38 -6.83 -2.66
CA HIS A 116 -5.08 -7.33 -2.20
C HIS A 116 -4.15 -6.22 -1.69
N CYS A 117 -4.11 -5.05 -2.33
CA CYS A 117 -3.36 -3.89 -1.83
C CYS A 117 -3.90 -3.39 -0.49
N ILE A 118 -5.22 -3.28 -0.33
CA ILE A 118 -5.86 -2.89 0.94
C ILE A 118 -5.50 -3.87 2.06
N GLN A 119 -5.49 -5.19 1.78
CA GLN A 119 -5.05 -6.19 2.75
C GLN A 119 -3.55 -6.05 3.10
N LEU A 120 -2.69 -5.76 2.13
CA LEU A 120 -1.26 -5.51 2.37
C LEU A 120 -1.03 -4.24 3.20
N GLU A 121 -1.79 -3.17 2.97
CA GLU A 121 -1.75 -1.94 3.76
C GLU A 121 -2.23 -2.17 5.20
N SER A 122 -3.29 -2.95 5.39
CA SER A 122 -3.77 -3.37 6.71
C SER A 122 -2.71 -4.18 7.48
N ASN A 123 -2.09 -5.18 6.82
CA ASN A 123 -1.00 -5.95 7.38
C ASN A 123 0.21 -5.05 7.73
N LEU A 124 0.58 -4.12 6.85
CA LEU A 124 1.68 -3.17 7.06
C LEU A 124 1.42 -2.26 8.28
N LYS A 125 0.17 -1.84 8.50
CA LYS A 125 -0.24 -1.07 9.69
C LYS A 125 -0.09 -1.91 10.96
N GLU A 126 -0.55 -3.16 10.94
CA GLU A 126 -0.41 -4.07 12.09
C GLU A 126 1.06 -4.37 12.42
N TYR A 127 1.93 -4.51 11.41
CA TYR A 127 3.37 -4.66 11.62
C TYR A 127 4.03 -3.39 12.18
N LYS A 128 3.60 -2.19 11.78
CA LYS A 128 4.08 -0.92 12.36
C LYS A 128 3.67 -0.76 13.82
N GLU A 129 2.44 -1.14 14.17
CA GLU A 129 1.96 -1.12 15.56
C GLU A 129 2.73 -2.12 16.44
N LYS A 130 3.04 -3.31 15.92
CA LYS A 130 3.93 -4.29 16.57
C LYS A 130 5.36 -3.79 16.71
N HIS A 131 5.91 -3.10 15.70
CA HIS A 131 7.25 -2.51 15.76
C HIS A 131 7.34 -1.44 16.85
N LEU A 132 6.39 -0.50 16.90
CA LEU A 132 6.33 0.56 17.91
C LEU A 132 6.23 -0.01 19.34
N SER A 133 5.48 -1.10 19.53
CA SER A 133 5.40 -1.79 20.83
C SER A 133 6.72 -2.47 21.23
N LEU A 134 7.50 -2.97 20.26
CA LEU A 134 8.83 -3.52 20.52
C LEU A 134 9.88 -2.43 20.78
N GLU A 135 9.79 -1.28 20.12
CA GLU A 135 10.63 -0.09 20.38
C GLU A 135 10.41 0.41 21.82
N GLN A 136 9.16 0.66 22.21
CA GLN A 136 8.81 1.06 23.58
C GLN A 136 9.31 0.07 24.64
N LYS A 137 9.22 -1.23 24.35
CA LYS A 137 9.72 -2.28 25.26
C LYS A 137 11.25 -2.36 25.29
N THR A 138 11.93 -1.93 24.23
CA THR A 138 13.38 -1.81 24.19
C THR A 138 13.84 -0.61 25.02
N GLU A 139 13.16 0.54 24.91
CA GLU A 139 13.40 1.71 25.77
C GLU A 139 13.17 1.38 27.26
N GLU A 140 12.13 0.62 27.59
CA GLU A 140 11.86 0.16 28.96
C GLU A 140 13.01 -0.73 29.49
N LEU A 141 13.48 -1.69 28.70
CA LEU A 141 14.60 -2.57 29.06
C LEU A 141 15.94 -1.81 29.16
N GLU A 142 16.20 -0.84 28.29
CA GLU A 142 17.35 0.06 28.42
C GLU A 142 17.29 0.88 29.72
N GLY A 143 16.12 1.36 30.11
CA GLY A 143 15.92 2.04 31.39
C GLY A 143 16.21 1.14 32.59
N GLN A 144 15.81 -0.13 32.52
CA GLN A 144 16.13 -1.13 33.55
C GLN A 144 17.62 -1.46 33.59
N ILE A 145 18.29 -1.59 32.44
CA ILE A 145 19.75 -1.81 32.36
C ILE A 145 20.51 -0.62 32.97
N LYS A 146 20.22 0.61 32.55
CA LYS A 146 20.87 1.83 33.07
C LYS A 146 20.70 1.97 34.59
N LYS A 147 19.56 1.52 35.13
CA LYS A 147 19.36 1.44 36.59
C LYS A 147 20.26 0.37 37.23
N LEU A 148 20.29 -0.85 36.71
CA LEU A 148 21.12 -1.93 37.25
C LEU A 148 22.63 -1.61 37.16
N GLU A 149 23.05 -0.83 36.16
CA GLU A 149 24.40 -0.28 36.05
C GLU A 149 24.70 0.72 37.18
N ALA A 150 23.77 1.64 37.47
CA ALA A 150 23.88 2.58 38.59
C ALA A 150 23.91 1.85 39.95
N ASP A 151 22.96 0.92 40.19
CA ASP A 151 22.92 0.08 41.38
C ASP A 151 24.24 -0.72 41.54
N SER A 152 24.83 -1.21 40.44
CA SER A 152 26.14 -1.89 40.44
C SER A 152 27.32 -0.97 40.77
N LEU A 153 27.27 0.30 40.37
CA LEU A 153 28.29 1.30 40.71
C LEU A 153 28.22 1.69 42.18
N GLU A 154 27.02 1.87 42.75
CA GLU A 154 26.83 2.13 44.19
C GLU A 154 27.33 0.96 45.05
N VAL A 155 27.06 -0.29 44.65
CA VAL A 155 27.59 -1.49 45.31
C VAL A 155 29.12 -1.59 45.20
N LYS A 156 29.73 -1.18 44.08
CA LYS A 156 31.20 -1.11 43.94
C LYS A 156 31.81 -0.06 44.87
N ALA A 157 31.27 1.17 44.89
CA ALA A 157 31.74 2.23 45.78
C ALA A 157 31.60 1.82 47.26
N SER A 158 30.47 1.21 47.64
CA SER A 158 30.23 0.68 48.99
C SER A 158 31.24 -0.42 49.38
N LYS A 159 31.61 -1.29 48.43
CA LYS A 159 32.64 -2.32 48.63
C LYS A 159 34.04 -1.71 48.78
N GLU A 160 34.37 -0.69 48.00
CA GLU A 160 35.66 0.01 48.09
C GLU A 160 35.81 0.77 49.41
N GLN A 161 34.75 1.43 49.89
CA GLN A 161 34.72 2.04 51.22
C GLN A 161 34.93 0.98 52.31
N ALA A 162 34.17 -0.12 52.30
CA ALA A 162 34.31 -1.19 53.29
C ALA A 162 35.70 -1.86 53.28
N LEU A 163 36.41 -1.84 52.14
CA LEU A 163 37.81 -2.30 52.05
C LEU A 163 38.79 -1.28 52.64
N GLN A 164 38.56 0.02 52.45
CA GLN A 164 39.35 1.07 53.11
C GLN A 164 39.16 1.04 54.63
N ASP A 165 37.92 0.93 55.11
CA ASP A 165 37.58 0.84 56.54
C ASP A 165 38.26 -0.38 57.18
N LEU A 166 38.18 -1.55 56.53
CA LEU A 166 38.86 -2.78 56.96
C LEU A 166 40.39 -2.64 56.97
N GLN A 167 40.97 -1.84 56.06
CA GLN A 167 42.40 -1.58 56.05
C GLN A 167 42.83 -0.62 57.18
N GLN A 168 42.00 0.38 57.51
CA GLN A 168 42.23 1.25 58.67
C GLN A 168 42.15 0.46 59.99
N GLU A 169 41.13 -0.39 60.17
CA GLU A 169 40.99 -1.26 61.34
C GLU A 169 42.18 -2.23 61.50
N ARG A 170 42.67 -2.81 60.39
CA ARG A 170 43.89 -3.64 60.41
C ARG A 170 45.13 -2.86 60.85
N GLN A 171 45.27 -1.62 60.39
CA GLN A 171 46.40 -0.77 60.77
C GLN A 171 46.31 -0.34 62.25
N LEU A 172 45.12 0.05 62.72
CA LEU A 172 44.85 0.35 64.12
C LEU A 172 45.15 -0.85 65.03
N ASN A 173 44.76 -2.06 64.63
CA ASN A 173 45.05 -3.27 65.39
C ASN A 173 46.55 -3.60 65.43
N ALA A 174 47.29 -3.36 64.32
CA ALA A 174 48.75 -3.52 64.31
C ALA A 174 49.46 -2.49 65.22
N ASP A 175 48.99 -1.24 65.25
CA ASP A 175 49.50 -0.20 66.17
C ASP A 175 49.19 -0.55 67.64
N LEU A 176 48.03 -1.16 67.92
CA LEU A 176 47.68 -1.68 69.25
C LEU A 176 48.53 -2.88 69.66
N GLU A 177 48.82 -3.81 68.74
CA GLU A 177 49.74 -4.93 68.98
C GLU A 177 51.17 -4.43 69.28
N LEU A 178 51.69 -3.51 68.47
CA LEU A 178 52.97 -2.85 68.73
C LEU A 178 53.00 -2.21 70.11
N ARG A 179 51.96 -1.43 70.47
CA ARG A 179 51.85 -0.77 71.77
C ARG A 179 51.73 -1.77 72.93
N ALA A 180 51.09 -2.91 72.73
CA ALA A 180 51.04 -4.00 73.71
C ALA A 180 52.41 -4.66 73.91
N THR A 181 53.21 -4.87 72.85
CA THR A 181 54.59 -5.39 72.99
C THR A 181 55.52 -4.40 73.69
N GLU A 182 55.36 -3.10 73.44
CA GLU A 182 56.16 -2.06 74.09
C GLU A 182 55.81 -1.92 75.59
N LEU A 183 54.52 -1.91 75.95
CA LEU A 183 54.08 -1.97 77.34
C LEU A 183 54.56 -3.26 78.04
N SER A 184 54.64 -4.38 77.32
CA SER A 184 55.17 -5.64 77.86
C SER A 184 56.68 -5.57 78.15
N LYS A 185 57.47 -4.90 77.29
CA LYS A 185 58.90 -4.63 77.58
C LYS A 185 59.07 -3.72 78.79
N GLN A 186 58.30 -2.63 78.87
CA GLN A 186 58.36 -1.69 79.98
C GLN A 186 58.02 -2.38 81.31
N LEU A 187 57.02 -3.27 81.31
CA LEU A 187 56.69 -4.10 82.46
C LEU A 187 57.83 -5.08 82.86
N GLU A 188 58.60 -5.60 81.90
CA GLU A 188 59.76 -6.45 82.22
C GLU A 188 60.92 -5.65 82.82
N VAL A 189 61.21 -4.45 82.30
CA VAL A 189 62.20 -3.54 82.88
C VAL A 189 61.83 -3.14 84.32
N GLU A 190 60.55 -2.85 84.59
CA GLU A 190 60.07 -2.59 85.96
C GLU A 190 60.24 -3.82 86.88
N LYS A 191 60.03 -5.05 86.39
CA LYS A 191 60.34 -6.26 87.18
C LYS A 191 61.83 -6.39 87.49
N GLU A 192 62.72 -6.07 86.54
CA GLU A 192 64.17 -6.07 86.80
C GLU A 192 64.56 -5.02 87.85
N ILE A 193 63.97 -3.83 87.81
CA ILE A 193 64.15 -2.78 88.83
C ILE A 193 63.62 -3.24 90.21
N VAL A 194 62.45 -3.88 90.26
CA VAL A 194 61.90 -4.47 91.50
C VAL A 194 62.77 -5.61 92.02
N SER A 195 63.37 -6.42 91.14
CA SER A 195 64.31 -7.49 91.52
C SER A 195 65.61 -6.92 92.09
N SER A 196 66.17 -5.89 91.43
CA SER A 196 67.36 -5.14 91.87
C SER A 196 67.16 -4.51 93.25
N THR A 197 66.07 -3.75 93.43
CA THR A 197 65.77 -3.07 94.70
C THR A 197 65.46 -4.05 95.82
N LYS A 198 64.84 -5.19 95.54
CA LYS A 198 64.68 -6.30 96.50
C LYS A 198 66.03 -6.88 96.94
N LEU A 199 66.98 -7.07 96.02
CA LEU A 199 68.32 -7.57 96.34
C LEU A 199 69.10 -6.59 97.23
N ASP A 200 69.01 -5.28 96.97
CA ASP A 200 69.68 -4.26 97.79
C ASP A 200 69.01 -4.04 99.16
N LEU A 201 67.68 -4.23 99.26
CA LEU A 201 67.00 -4.33 100.54
C LEU A 201 67.49 -5.53 101.36
N GLN A 202 67.71 -6.69 100.72
CA GLN A 202 68.24 -7.87 101.40
C GLN A 202 69.66 -7.62 101.94
N LYS A 203 70.58 -7.07 101.12
CA LYS A 203 71.94 -6.67 101.57
C LYS A 203 71.91 -5.70 102.75
N LYS A 204 70.98 -4.73 102.75
CA LYS A 204 70.80 -3.78 103.87
C LYS A 204 70.28 -4.47 105.13
N SER A 205 69.39 -5.47 105.00
CA SER A 205 68.93 -6.28 106.14
C SER A 205 70.07 -7.11 106.75
N GLU A 206 70.91 -7.72 105.91
CA GLU A 206 72.10 -8.48 106.34
C GLU A 206 73.11 -7.56 107.05
N ALA A 207 73.36 -6.35 106.51
CA ALA A 207 74.22 -5.35 107.16
C ALA A 207 73.65 -4.85 108.51
N PHE A 208 72.33 -4.68 108.63
CA PHE A 208 71.69 -4.29 109.88
C PHE A 208 71.84 -5.37 110.97
N GLU A 209 71.61 -6.64 110.64
CA GLU A 209 71.74 -7.74 111.60
C GLU A 209 73.21 -7.94 112.04
N ASN A 210 74.19 -7.74 111.15
CA ASN A 210 75.61 -7.68 111.50
C ASN A 210 75.93 -6.51 112.45
N THR A 211 75.34 -5.33 112.23
CA THR A 211 75.52 -4.15 113.11
C THR A 211 74.96 -4.40 114.51
N LYS A 212 73.80 -5.06 114.59
CA LYS A 212 73.14 -5.48 115.83
C LYS A 212 73.97 -6.52 116.61
N GLN A 213 74.63 -7.47 115.94
CA GLN A 213 75.58 -8.39 116.59
C GLN A 213 76.81 -7.67 117.17
N MET A 214 77.25 -6.58 116.55
CA MET A 214 78.36 -5.77 117.07
C MET A 214 77.97 -4.99 118.33
N LEU A 215 76.75 -4.45 118.36
CA LEU A 215 76.18 -3.79 119.54
C LEU A 215 76.07 -4.74 120.75
N THR A 216 75.61 -5.98 120.55
CA THR A 216 75.53 -6.95 121.66
C THR A 216 76.89 -7.24 122.31
N LYS A 217 77.99 -7.26 121.53
CA LYS A 217 79.35 -7.42 122.10
C LYS A 217 79.80 -6.23 122.95
N GLN A 218 79.48 -5.01 122.55
CA GLN A 218 79.81 -3.83 123.34
C GLN A 218 78.98 -3.75 124.64
N GLU A 219 77.77 -4.30 124.65
CA GLU A 219 76.97 -4.44 125.86
C GLU A 219 77.59 -5.48 126.83
N GLU A 220 78.20 -6.56 126.32
CA GLU A 220 78.93 -7.56 127.12
C GLU A 220 80.23 -6.99 127.74
N GLU A 221 81.05 -6.27 126.97
CA GLU A 221 82.28 -5.60 127.46
C GLU A 221 81.99 -4.59 128.60
N LYS A 222 80.85 -3.91 128.50
CA LYS A 222 80.34 -2.93 129.48
C LYS A 222 79.84 -3.57 130.79
N ILE A 223 79.53 -4.87 130.80
CA ILE A 223 79.22 -5.63 132.02
C ILE A 223 80.51 -6.01 132.74
N MET A 224 81.53 -6.49 132.01
CA MET A 224 82.84 -6.85 132.56
C MET A 224 83.48 -5.66 133.32
N LEU A 225 83.50 -4.47 132.69
CA LEU A 225 84.05 -3.25 133.29
C LEU A 225 83.33 -2.75 134.55
N LYS A 226 82.10 -3.23 134.84
CA LYS A 226 81.42 -2.92 136.11
C LYS A 226 81.89 -3.82 137.25
N GLN A 227 82.09 -5.11 136.99
CA GLN A 227 82.50 -6.07 138.03
C GLN A 227 83.93 -5.80 138.53
N GLU A 228 84.78 -5.21 137.68
CA GLU A 228 86.16 -4.85 138.04
C GLU A 228 86.25 -3.66 139.01
N ILE A 229 85.26 -2.75 139.00
CA ILE A 229 85.18 -1.60 139.93
C ILE A 229 84.68 -2.03 141.32
N GLU A 230 83.79 -3.01 141.39
CA GLU A 230 83.16 -3.44 142.64
C GLU A 230 84.13 -4.25 143.53
N ASN A 231 84.99 -5.08 142.91
CA ASN A 231 86.02 -5.87 143.61
C ASN A 231 87.06 -5.00 144.35
N LEU A 232 87.44 -3.84 143.81
CA LEU A 232 88.43 -2.94 144.43
C LEU A 232 87.93 -2.23 145.71
N SER A 233 86.64 -2.39 146.06
CA SER A 233 86.05 -1.77 147.25
C SER A 233 86.13 -2.66 148.52
N GLN A 234 86.29 -3.98 148.38
CA GLN A 234 86.22 -4.92 149.51
C GLN A 234 87.57 -5.22 150.19
N ASP A 235 88.69 -5.24 149.46
CA ASP A 235 90.00 -5.65 150.00
C ASP A 235 90.55 -4.72 151.11
N CYS A 236 90.14 -3.45 151.14
CA CYS A 236 90.71 -2.46 152.05
C CYS A 236 90.02 -2.38 153.44
N LYS A 237 89.29 -3.44 153.86
CA LYS A 237 88.53 -3.41 155.14
C LYS A 237 88.69 -4.59 156.10
N MET A 238 89.14 -5.78 155.68
CA MET A 238 89.24 -6.95 156.57
C MET A 238 90.59 -7.67 156.56
N GLN A 239 91.66 -6.90 156.79
CA GLN A 239 92.55 -7.24 157.90
C GLN A 239 92.08 -6.40 159.11
N HIS A 240 91.24 -6.85 160.05
CA HIS A 240 91.03 -8.21 160.55
C HIS A 240 92.36 -8.97 160.69
N LYS A 241 93.28 -8.50 161.54
CA LYS A 241 93.09 -8.17 162.97
C LYS A 241 92.61 -9.39 163.75
N GLU A 242 93.53 -10.34 163.88
CA GLU A 242 93.65 -11.12 165.10
C GLU A 242 93.55 -10.22 166.34
N LEU A 243 92.84 -10.74 167.33
CA LEU A 243 93.09 -10.60 168.78
C LEU A 243 93.77 -9.29 169.24
N ASN A 244 93.00 -8.20 169.20
CA ASN A 244 92.86 -7.42 170.44
C ASN A 244 91.59 -7.89 171.15
N ASN A 245 91.74 -8.61 172.27
CA ASN A 245 90.95 -8.32 173.48
C ASN A 245 91.37 -9.13 174.73
N LYS A 246 91.43 -8.40 175.86
CA LYS A 246 91.00 -8.78 177.23
C LYS A 246 91.85 -9.72 178.11
N ILE A 247 92.16 -9.15 179.30
CA ILE A 247 92.07 -9.73 180.67
C ILE A 247 93.17 -10.79 180.97
N GLN A 248 93.89 -10.77 182.10
CA GLN A 248 93.61 -10.24 183.45
C GLN A 248 94.88 -9.51 183.99
N THR A 249 94.83 -8.29 184.53
CA THR A 249 94.39 -7.86 185.89
C THR A 249 95.15 -8.51 187.06
N THR A 250 95.73 -7.68 187.94
CA THR A 250 96.15 -7.92 189.36
C THR A 250 96.59 -9.34 189.77
N VAL A 251 97.89 -9.64 189.94
CA VAL A 251 98.81 -9.25 191.06
C VAL A 251 98.64 -10.12 192.32
N THR A 252 99.71 -10.87 192.65
CA THR A 252 100.00 -11.67 193.90
C THR A 252 98.98 -12.76 194.29
N GLU A 253 99.34 -14.02 194.60
CA GLU A 253 100.66 -14.60 194.97
C GLU A 253 100.76 -16.13 194.67
N LEU A 254 101.98 -16.65 194.52
CA LEU A 254 102.42 -18.08 194.65
C LEU A 254 101.90 -19.22 193.71
N GLN A 255 102.68 -19.51 192.65
CA GLN A 255 103.16 -20.86 192.18
C GLN A 255 102.22 -22.03 191.69
N LYS A 256 102.27 -22.36 190.36
CA LYS A 256 102.47 -23.72 189.72
C LYS A 256 101.28 -24.67 189.26
N VAL A 257 100.98 -24.73 187.92
CA VAL A 257 100.64 -25.92 187.01
C VAL A 257 99.17 -26.42 186.63
N LYS A 258 98.89 -26.66 185.29
CA LYS A 258 98.01 -27.66 184.52
C LYS A 258 96.52 -27.46 183.95
N MET A 259 96.31 -27.84 182.65
CA MET A 259 95.25 -28.67 181.91
C MET A 259 93.74 -28.34 181.52
N GLU A 260 93.37 -28.64 180.22
CA GLU A 260 92.16 -29.33 179.57
C GLU A 260 90.74 -28.75 179.12
N LYS A 261 90.22 -29.29 177.96
CA LYS A 261 88.82 -29.70 177.49
C LYS A 261 87.75 -28.87 176.64
N GLU A 262 87.42 -29.39 175.43
CA GLU A 262 86.12 -29.84 174.77
C GLU A 262 84.86 -29.00 174.31
N THR A 263 84.06 -29.59 173.38
CA THR A 263 82.62 -29.39 172.94
C THR A 263 82.19 -28.27 171.94
N LEU A 264 81.07 -28.33 171.14
CA LEU A 264 80.40 -29.39 170.31
C LEU A 264 79.22 -28.83 169.40
N MET A 265 78.75 -29.61 168.38
CA MET A 265 77.40 -29.60 167.68
C MET A 265 76.95 -28.37 166.80
N THR A 266 75.90 -28.36 165.92
CA THR A 266 74.85 -29.33 165.42
C THR A 266 74.28 -28.97 163.99
N GLU A 267 73.70 -29.98 163.27
CA GLU A 267 72.54 -30.05 162.32
C GLU A 267 72.20 -29.00 161.20
N LEU A 268 71.68 -29.37 160.01
CA LEU A 268 70.94 -30.60 159.63
C LEU A 268 71.39 -31.27 158.29
N CYS A 269 70.54 -31.36 157.25
CA CYS A 269 70.63 -32.31 156.10
C CYS A 269 69.74 -31.87 154.90
N ALA A 270 69.78 -32.41 153.66
CA ALA A 270 70.75 -33.21 152.86
C ALA A 270 70.23 -33.48 151.41
N ALA A 271 70.99 -34.21 150.58
CA ALA A 271 70.63 -34.86 149.28
C ALA A 271 70.39 -33.97 148.03
N LYS A 272 70.76 -34.31 146.78
CA LYS A 272 71.60 -35.35 146.09
C LYS A 272 71.74 -34.88 144.60
N GLU A 273 72.56 -35.37 143.64
CA GLU A 273 73.86 -36.06 143.45
C GLU A 273 74.05 -36.23 141.90
N LYS A 274 75.18 -36.59 141.24
CA LYS A 274 76.65 -36.39 141.36
C LYS A 274 77.36 -37.13 140.19
N LEU A 275 78.34 -36.46 139.54
CA LEU A 275 79.49 -37.00 138.75
C LEU A 275 79.24 -37.81 137.44
N SER A 276 80.21 -38.16 136.56
CA SER A 276 81.35 -37.41 135.94
C SER A 276 82.25 -38.27 134.99
N LYS A 277 83.09 -37.61 134.16
CA LYS A 277 84.48 -37.97 133.69
C LYS A 277 84.79 -38.79 132.40
N VAL A 278 85.65 -38.18 131.54
CA VAL A 278 86.96 -38.66 130.96
C VAL A 278 86.99 -39.81 129.91
N SER A 279 87.88 -39.90 128.90
CA SER A 279 88.74 -38.94 128.12
C SER A 279 89.48 -39.70 126.96
N ASP A 280 90.29 -38.97 126.16
CA ASP A 280 91.57 -39.37 125.49
C ASP A 280 91.65 -40.12 124.11
N SER A 281 92.09 -39.35 123.09
CA SER A 281 93.39 -39.51 122.37
C SER A 281 93.70 -40.53 121.21
N LEU A 282 93.94 -39.98 119.99
CA LEU A 282 95.28 -39.81 119.33
C LEU A 282 95.92 -40.85 118.32
N LYS A 283 96.23 -40.37 117.08
CA LYS A 283 97.38 -40.63 116.14
C LYS A 283 97.54 -41.82 115.12
N ASN A 284 98.01 -41.41 113.92
CA ASN A 284 99.10 -41.93 113.03
C ASN A 284 99.03 -43.21 112.15
N SER A 285 99.08 -42.99 110.81
CA SER A 285 100.19 -43.21 109.83
C SER A 285 100.92 -44.57 109.61
N GLN A 286 101.54 -44.69 108.40
CA GLN A 286 102.59 -45.63 107.93
C GLN A 286 102.17 -47.07 107.56
N SER A 287 102.84 -47.81 106.65
CA SER A 287 103.83 -47.48 105.60
C SER A 287 103.96 -48.63 104.55
N GLU A 288 104.85 -48.46 103.56
CA GLU A 288 105.25 -49.48 102.58
C GLU A 288 106.12 -50.62 103.17
N PHE A 289 106.50 -51.56 102.28
CA PHE A 289 107.78 -52.28 102.23
C PHE A 289 107.88 -53.75 102.77
N GLU A 290 107.80 -54.67 101.80
CA GLU A 290 108.64 -55.87 101.58
C GLU A 290 108.91 -56.99 102.64
N LYS A 291 108.86 -58.24 102.11
CA LYS A 291 109.74 -59.42 102.36
C LYS A 291 109.94 -59.94 103.79
N GLU A 292 109.69 -61.25 103.98
CA GLU A 292 110.72 -62.29 104.23
C GLU A 292 110.08 -63.73 104.19
N ASN A 293 110.69 -64.90 103.87
CA ASN A 293 111.69 -65.26 102.84
C ASN A 293 111.93 -66.81 102.77
N GLN A 294 112.19 -67.34 101.55
CA GLN A 294 113.07 -68.51 101.26
C GLN A 294 112.79 -69.91 101.89
N LYS A 295 113.29 -71.06 101.41
CA LYS A 295 114.31 -71.47 100.39
C LYS A 295 113.76 -72.63 99.53
N GLY A 296 114.19 -72.89 98.28
CA GLY A 296 115.06 -72.15 97.37
C GLY A 296 115.57 -73.00 96.17
N LYS A 297 116.04 -72.32 95.09
CA LYS A 297 117.17 -72.61 94.16
C LYS A 297 117.47 -74.09 93.75
N ALA A 298 117.78 -74.45 92.48
CA ALA A 298 118.06 -73.70 91.24
C ALA A 298 118.15 -74.65 89.99
N ALA A 299 118.45 -74.09 88.80
CA ALA A 299 118.69 -74.72 87.47
C ALA A 299 117.43 -75.35 86.80
N ILE A 300 116.93 -74.95 85.61
CA ILE A 300 117.46 -74.48 84.30
C ILE A 300 117.67 -75.64 83.30
N LEU A 301 116.87 -75.63 82.20
CA LEU A 301 116.96 -76.36 80.91
C LEU A 301 117.11 -77.90 81.02
N ASP A 302 116.20 -78.71 80.48
CA ASP A 302 115.87 -78.81 79.05
C ASP A 302 114.48 -79.49 78.81
N LEU A 303 114.17 -79.87 77.57
CA LEU A 303 113.04 -80.69 77.10
C LEU A 303 111.65 -80.03 77.03
N GLU A 304 111.59 -78.80 76.52
CA GLU A 304 110.34 -78.10 76.17
C GLU A 304 109.60 -78.64 74.91
N LYS A 305 109.96 -79.86 74.44
CA LYS A 305 109.81 -80.24 73.01
C LYS A 305 108.78 -81.33 72.69
N THR A 306 108.65 -82.41 73.46
CA THR A 306 108.04 -83.66 72.97
C THR A 306 106.55 -83.90 73.26
N CYS A 307 105.86 -82.96 73.93
CA CYS A 307 104.41 -83.06 74.22
C CYS A 307 103.54 -82.05 73.45
N LYS A 308 104.09 -81.36 72.43
CA LYS A 308 103.35 -80.38 71.61
C LYS A 308 102.82 -81.00 70.29
N GLU A 309 103.56 -81.91 69.65
CA GLU A 309 103.19 -82.55 68.37
C GLU A 309 101.80 -83.20 68.36
N LEU A 310 101.47 -84.03 69.35
CA LEU A 310 100.25 -84.86 69.34
C LEU A 310 98.94 -84.06 69.46
N LYS A 311 98.99 -82.77 69.80
CA LYS A 311 97.79 -81.90 69.80
C LYS A 311 97.54 -81.24 68.42
N HIS A 312 98.56 -81.15 67.57
CA HIS A 312 98.46 -80.40 66.31
C HIS A 312 97.73 -81.17 65.20
N GLN A 313 97.98 -82.49 65.07
CA GLN A 313 97.47 -83.29 63.95
C GLN A 313 95.92 -83.43 63.94
N LEU A 314 95.27 -83.48 65.11
CA LEU A 314 93.80 -83.57 65.21
C LEU A 314 93.06 -82.28 64.83
N GLN A 315 93.72 -81.11 64.93
CA GLN A 315 93.07 -79.83 64.64
C GLN A 315 92.99 -79.54 63.13
N VAL A 316 94.08 -79.81 62.39
CA VAL A 316 94.18 -79.53 60.95
C VAL A 316 93.10 -80.26 60.12
N GLN A 317 92.80 -81.52 60.47
CA GLN A 317 91.81 -82.32 59.73
C GLN A 317 90.36 -81.85 59.97
N THR A 318 90.09 -81.28 61.15
CA THR A 318 88.77 -80.72 61.51
C THR A 318 88.53 -79.37 60.82
N GLU A 319 89.55 -78.52 60.73
CA GLU A 319 89.44 -77.22 60.07
C GLU A 319 89.31 -77.32 58.53
N SER A 320 89.83 -78.39 57.92
CA SER A 320 89.65 -78.69 56.49
C SER A 320 88.18 -78.94 56.15
N THR A 321 87.54 -79.89 56.82
CA THR A 321 86.13 -80.27 56.56
C THR A 321 85.15 -79.15 56.87
N LEU A 322 85.47 -78.28 57.84
CA LEU A 322 84.65 -77.11 58.17
C LEU A 322 84.73 -76.01 57.09
N LYS A 323 85.83 -75.91 56.33
CA LYS A 323 85.90 -74.99 55.17
C LYS A 323 85.03 -75.48 54.01
N GLU A 324 85.14 -76.75 53.63
CA GLU A 324 84.36 -77.33 52.54
C GLU A 324 82.84 -77.25 52.83
N GLN A 325 82.40 -77.53 54.06
CA GLN A 325 80.99 -77.31 54.44
C GLN A 325 80.55 -75.85 54.33
N ASN A 326 81.39 -74.88 54.70
CA ASN A 326 81.02 -73.45 54.62
C ASN A 326 81.03 -72.91 53.18
N GLU A 327 81.88 -73.45 52.29
CA GLU A 327 81.88 -73.07 50.87
C GLU A 327 80.72 -73.71 50.11
N LEU A 328 80.37 -74.97 50.38
CA LEU A 328 79.14 -75.59 49.90
C LEU A 328 77.89 -74.87 50.43
N LYS A 329 77.88 -74.48 51.70
CA LYS A 329 76.75 -73.72 52.28
C LYS A 329 76.62 -72.33 51.67
N LYS A 330 77.72 -71.57 51.48
CA LYS A 330 77.70 -70.29 50.76
C LYS A 330 77.24 -70.43 49.32
N SER A 331 77.62 -71.51 48.64
CA SER A 331 77.17 -71.80 47.28
C SER A 331 75.67 -72.05 47.25
N LEU A 332 75.14 -72.87 48.16
CA LEU A 332 73.72 -73.17 48.29
C LEU A 332 72.88 -71.95 48.72
N GLU A 333 73.39 -71.08 49.61
CA GLU A 333 72.72 -69.83 49.96
C GLU A 333 72.68 -68.86 48.76
N LYS A 334 73.77 -68.72 48.00
CA LYS A 334 73.77 -67.97 46.73
C LYS A 334 72.80 -68.55 45.71
N GLU A 335 72.73 -69.87 45.59
CA GLU A 335 71.85 -70.56 44.63
C GLU A 335 70.37 -70.37 45.01
N LYS A 336 70.05 -70.32 46.31
CA LYS A 336 68.73 -69.88 46.81
C LYS A 336 68.45 -68.41 46.53
N GLU A 337 69.40 -67.51 46.75
CA GLU A 337 69.24 -66.07 46.46
C GLU A 337 69.00 -65.84 44.96
N THR A 338 69.81 -66.45 44.08
CA THR A 338 69.59 -66.38 42.64
C THR A 338 68.30 -67.08 42.19
N SER A 339 67.91 -68.19 42.83
CA SER A 339 66.61 -68.85 42.58
C SER A 339 65.43 -67.97 42.99
N HIS A 340 65.54 -67.25 44.12
CA HIS A 340 64.52 -66.32 44.58
C HIS A 340 64.44 -65.05 43.71
N GLN A 341 65.59 -64.51 43.29
CA GLN A 341 65.69 -63.39 42.36
C GLN A 341 65.09 -63.76 41.00
N LEU A 342 65.46 -64.92 40.44
CA LEU A 342 64.84 -65.46 39.23
C LEU A 342 63.34 -65.71 39.40
N LYS A 343 62.86 -66.07 40.59
CA LYS A 343 61.42 -66.18 40.88
C LYS A 343 60.71 -64.83 40.86
N LEU A 344 61.32 -63.80 41.42
CA LEU A 344 60.81 -62.42 41.41
C LEU A 344 60.83 -61.85 39.98
N GLU A 345 61.89 -62.09 39.21
CA GLU A 345 61.98 -61.73 37.80
C GLU A 345 60.96 -62.51 36.95
N LEU A 346 60.76 -63.81 37.18
CA LEU A 346 59.72 -64.59 36.50
C LEU A 346 58.31 -64.06 36.84
N SER A 347 58.05 -63.70 38.11
CA SER A 347 56.78 -63.07 38.52
C SER A 347 56.59 -61.67 37.90
N SER A 348 57.66 -60.89 37.79
CA SER A 348 57.67 -59.58 37.11
C SER A 348 57.40 -59.73 35.61
N MET A 349 58.08 -60.67 34.95
CA MET A 349 57.84 -61.02 33.55
C MET A 349 56.43 -61.56 33.32
N GLN A 350 55.88 -62.38 34.22
CA GLN A 350 54.48 -62.81 34.16
C GLN A 350 53.51 -61.63 34.30
N GLY A 351 53.79 -60.68 35.22
CA GLY A 351 53.04 -59.43 35.34
C GLY A 351 53.09 -58.58 34.07
N GLN A 352 54.27 -58.44 33.45
CA GLN A 352 54.45 -57.72 32.18
C GLN A 352 53.77 -58.44 31.01
N VAL A 353 53.80 -59.77 30.96
CA VAL A 353 53.06 -60.57 29.95
C VAL A 353 51.55 -60.40 30.12
N ILE A 354 51.03 -60.37 31.36
CA ILE A 354 49.60 -60.10 31.62
C ILE A 354 49.23 -58.66 31.22
N GLN A 355 50.08 -57.67 31.52
CA GLN A 355 49.88 -56.29 31.06
C GLN A 355 49.92 -56.20 29.52
N ALA A 356 50.86 -56.87 28.86
CA ALA A 356 50.96 -56.92 27.41
C ALA A 356 49.76 -57.63 26.76
N GLN A 357 49.26 -58.73 27.35
CA GLN A 357 48.05 -59.42 26.89
C GLN A 357 46.79 -58.57 27.08
N ASN A 358 46.70 -57.79 28.17
CA ASN A 358 45.58 -56.87 28.39
C ASN A 358 45.66 -55.65 27.44
N ALA A 359 46.85 -55.13 27.17
CA ALA A 359 47.08 -54.09 26.16
C ALA A 359 46.77 -54.60 24.75
N LEU A 360 47.14 -55.84 24.43
CA LEU A 360 46.79 -56.49 23.16
C LEU A 360 45.27 -56.63 23.01
N LYS A 361 44.56 -57.15 24.02
CA LYS A 361 43.08 -57.21 24.02
C LYS A 361 42.40 -55.85 23.92
N GLN A 362 43.02 -54.81 24.47
CA GLN A 362 42.55 -53.43 24.30
C GLN A 362 42.75 -52.96 22.85
N LYS A 363 43.88 -53.28 22.22
CA LYS A 363 44.13 -52.97 20.81
C LYS A 363 43.29 -53.80 19.84
N GLU A 364 43.02 -55.07 20.13
CA GLU A 364 42.06 -55.91 19.39
C GLU A 364 40.65 -55.31 19.43
N LYS A 365 40.23 -54.73 20.57
CA LYS A 365 38.95 -53.99 20.67
C LYS A 365 38.96 -52.68 19.89
N GLU A 366 40.04 -51.90 19.97
CA GLU A 366 40.18 -50.67 19.19
C GLU A 366 40.20 -50.97 17.67
N GLU A 367 40.84 -52.05 17.25
CA GLU A 367 40.85 -52.53 15.86
C GLU A 367 39.45 -53.00 15.43
N GLN A 368 38.73 -53.77 16.25
CA GLN A 368 37.33 -54.14 15.99
C GLN A 368 36.41 -52.92 15.89
N GLN A 369 36.63 -51.90 16.72
CA GLN A 369 35.86 -50.65 16.67
C GLN A 369 36.20 -49.82 15.42
N LEU A 370 37.47 -49.72 15.03
CA LEU A 370 37.90 -49.08 13.79
C LEU A 370 37.40 -49.82 12.55
N GLN A 371 37.36 -51.16 12.57
CA GLN A 371 36.78 -51.99 11.54
C GLN A 371 35.26 -51.78 11.43
N GLY A 372 34.57 -51.62 12.56
CA GLY A 372 33.16 -51.18 12.62
C GLY A 372 32.96 -49.82 11.94
N ASN A 373 33.68 -48.79 12.42
CA ASN A 373 33.63 -47.44 11.86
C ASN A 373 33.96 -47.40 10.36
N MET A 374 34.92 -48.20 9.89
CA MET A 374 35.26 -48.30 8.46
C MET A 374 34.14 -48.97 7.65
N ASN A 375 33.43 -49.96 8.22
CA ASN A 375 32.29 -50.59 7.57
C ASN A 375 31.08 -49.63 7.51
N GLU A 376 30.82 -48.85 8.56
CA GLU A 376 29.82 -47.78 8.54
C GLU A 376 30.17 -46.70 7.50
N LEU A 377 31.43 -46.26 7.42
CA LEU A 377 31.91 -45.33 6.40
C LEU A 377 31.75 -45.89 4.97
N LYS A 378 32.01 -47.18 4.74
CA LYS A 378 31.75 -47.84 3.45
C LYS A 378 30.25 -47.86 3.13
N GLN A 379 29.40 -48.16 4.11
CA GLN A 379 27.95 -48.22 3.95
C GLN A 379 27.37 -46.81 3.64
N LEU A 380 27.84 -45.78 4.34
CA LEU A 380 27.52 -44.37 4.09
C LEU A 380 28.03 -43.91 2.71
N THR A 381 29.22 -44.34 2.29
CA THR A 381 29.78 -44.04 0.96
C THR A 381 28.96 -44.66 -0.15
N GLU A 382 28.56 -45.93 -0.03
CA GLU A 382 27.70 -46.60 -1.00
C GLU A 382 26.27 -46.03 -1.01
N GLN A 383 25.75 -45.57 0.15
CA GLN A 383 24.48 -44.84 0.22
C GLN A 383 24.58 -43.46 -0.46
N LYS A 384 25.69 -42.74 -0.30
CA LYS A 384 25.95 -41.46 -0.98
C LYS A 384 26.14 -41.63 -2.48
N LYS A 385 26.84 -42.69 -2.91
CA LYS A 385 26.95 -43.07 -4.32
C LYS A 385 25.57 -43.31 -4.94
N LYS A 386 24.68 -44.07 -4.27
CA LYS A 386 23.29 -44.28 -4.72
C LYS A 386 22.47 -42.99 -4.78
N GLN A 387 22.68 -42.03 -3.87
CA GLN A 387 22.09 -40.70 -3.97
C GLN A 387 22.61 -39.93 -5.19
N ILE A 388 23.91 -40.00 -5.51
CA ILE A 388 24.50 -39.35 -6.69
C ILE A 388 24.01 -40.00 -8.00
N GLU A 389 23.85 -41.32 -8.02
CA GLU A 389 23.28 -42.08 -9.16
C GLU A 389 21.80 -41.73 -9.39
N ALA A 390 21.00 -41.60 -8.32
CA ALA A 390 19.60 -41.15 -8.40
C ALA A 390 19.50 -39.71 -8.93
N LEU A 391 20.29 -38.77 -8.39
CA LEU A 391 20.36 -37.38 -8.87
C LEU A 391 20.83 -37.29 -10.32
N HIS A 392 21.73 -38.16 -10.78
CA HIS A 392 22.08 -38.27 -12.21
C HIS A 392 20.89 -38.73 -13.07
N GLY A 393 20.07 -39.66 -12.56
CA GLY A 393 18.82 -40.06 -13.20
C GLY A 393 17.83 -38.90 -13.34
N GLU A 394 17.61 -38.15 -12.26
CA GLU A 394 16.74 -36.97 -12.24
C GLU A 394 17.23 -35.87 -13.19
N ILE A 395 18.53 -35.51 -13.15
CA ILE A 395 19.13 -34.54 -14.08
C ILE A 395 18.97 -34.99 -15.54
N LYS A 396 19.10 -36.29 -15.82
CA LYS A 396 18.91 -36.83 -17.17
C LYS A 396 17.45 -36.75 -17.64
N ILE A 397 16.49 -36.99 -16.75
CA ILE A 397 15.04 -36.81 -17.03
C ILE A 397 14.76 -35.32 -17.30
N VAL A 398 15.20 -34.42 -16.44
CA VAL A 398 15.03 -32.96 -16.60
C VAL A 398 15.68 -32.47 -17.90
N THR A 399 16.83 -33.02 -18.30
CA THR A 399 17.48 -32.69 -19.58
C THR A 399 16.67 -33.16 -20.79
N SER A 400 16.02 -34.33 -20.72
CA SER A 400 15.11 -34.79 -21.76
C SER A 400 13.82 -33.95 -21.84
N GLN A 401 13.25 -33.56 -20.69
CA GLN A 401 12.08 -32.67 -20.63
C GLN A 401 12.41 -31.27 -21.15
N LYS A 402 13.60 -30.75 -20.84
CA LYS A 402 14.11 -29.49 -21.39
C LYS A 402 14.19 -29.54 -22.92
N THR A 403 14.82 -30.57 -23.50
CA THR A 403 14.93 -30.69 -24.96
C THR A 403 13.57 -30.93 -25.63
N GLU A 404 12.63 -31.61 -24.98
CA GLU A 404 11.26 -31.74 -25.47
C GLU A 404 10.49 -30.39 -25.43
N LEU A 405 10.71 -29.57 -24.39
CA LEU A 405 10.16 -28.22 -24.30
C LEU A 405 10.80 -27.25 -25.30
N GLU A 406 12.11 -27.31 -25.52
CA GLU A 406 12.81 -26.52 -26.54
C GLU A 406 12.29 -26.84 -27.95
N ASN A 407 12.06 -28.13 -28.26
CA ASN A 407 11.43 -28.54 -29.52
C ASN A 407 9.98 -28.03 -29.65
N LYS A 408 9.17 -28.09 -28.58
CA LYS A 408 7.80 -27.54 -28.58
C LYS A 408 7.79 -26.02 -28.74
N LEU A 409 8.72 -25.31 -28.13
CA LEU A 409 8.88 -23.85 -28.26
C LEU A 409 9.31 -23.47 -29.69
N GLN A 410 10.22 -24.23 -30.29
CA GLN A 410 10.64 -24.05 -31.69
C GLN A 410 9.49 -24.31 -32.68
N GLN A 411 8.65 -25.31 -32.41
CA GLN A 411 7.45 -25.60 -33.18
C GLN A 411 6.40 -24.49 -33.04
N GLN A 412 6.15 -23.99 -31.82
CA GLN A 412 5.28 -22.85 -31.58
C GLN A 412 5.80 -21.57 -32.25
N SER A 413 7.12 -21.33 -32.23
CA SER A 413 7.73 -20.18 -32.90
C SER A 413 7.58 -20.24 -34.42
N THR A 414 7.74 -21.42 -35.04
CA THR A 414 7.52 -21.60 -36.48
C THR A 414 6.04 -21.51 -36.87
N GLN A 415 5.13 -22.02 -36.05
CA GLN A 415 3.69 -21.85 -36.26
C GLN A 415 3.27 -20.37 -36.14
N ALA A 416 3.71 -19.67 -35.10
CA ALA A 416 3.43 -18.24 -34.93
C ALA A 416 4.02 -17.38 -36.07
N ALA A 417 5.16 -17.79 -36.65
CA ALA A 417 5.72 -17.13 -37.84
C ALA A 417 4.87 -17.36 -39.11
N GLN A 418 4.24 -18.53 -39.26
CA GLN A 418 3.29 -18.83 -40.34
C GLN A 418 1.97 -18.07 -40.15
N GLU A 419 1.44 -18.02 -38.93
CA GLU A 419 0.25 -17.23 -38.59
C GLU A 419 0.49 -15.72 -38.83
N LEU A 420 1.66 -15.20 -38.45
CA LEU A 420 2.06 -13.81 -38.74
C LEU A 420 2.22 -13.53 -40.25
N ALA A 421 2.63 -14.52 -41.05
CA ALA A 421 2.66 -14.39 -42.51
C ALA A 421 1.24 -14.34 -43.10
N ALA A 422 0.35 -15.23 -42.66
CA ALA A 422 -1.04 -15.25 -43.08
C ALA A 422 -1.80 -13.97 -42.69
N GLU A 423 -1.56 -13.40 -41.49
CA GLU A 423 -2.16 -12.12 -41.11
C GLU A 423 -1.59 -10.93 -41.91
N LYS A 424 -0.30 -10.94 -42.30
CA LYS A 424 0.23 -9.93 -43.22
C LYS A 424 -0.43 -9.99 -44.59
N GLU A 425 -0.71 -11.18 -45.10
CA GLU A 425 -1.41 -11.37 -46.37
C GLU A 425 -2.88 -10.95 -46.28
N LYS A 426 -3.58 -11.28 -45.19
CA LYS A 426 -4.92 -10.74 -44.87
C LYS A 426 -4.93 -9.22 -44.77
N ILE A 427 -3.94 -8.60 -44.11
CA ILE A 427 -3.80 -7.14 -44.04
C ILE A 427 -3.64 -6.55 -45.44
N SER A 428 -2.83 -7.16 -46.32
CA SER A 428 -2.69 -6.72 -47.71
C SER A 428 -4.01 -6.83 -48.50
N VAL A 429 -4.79 -7.90 -48.30
CA VAL A 429 -6.13 -8.05 -48.89
C VAL A 429 -7.13 -7.03 -48.34
N LEU A 430 -7.11 -6.76 -47.04
CA LEU A 430 -7.94 -5.73 -46.41
C LEU A 430 -7.56 -4.33 -46.88
N GLN A 431 -6.28 -4.06 -47.11
CA GLN A 431 -5.77 -2.78 -47.60
C GLN A 431 -6.19 -2.52 -49.06
N ASN A 432 -6.07 -3.52 -49.94
CA ASN A 432 -6.66 -3.47 -51.29
C ASN A 432 -8.20 -3.28 -51.25
N THR A 433 -8.88 -3.97 -50.33
CA THR A 433 -10.34 -3.84 -50.14
C THR A 433 -10.72 -2.44 -49.64
N TYR A 434 -9.91 -1.83 -48.78
CA TYR A 434 -10.09 -0.47 -48.28
C TYR A 434 -9.86 0.59 -49.37
N GLU A 435 -8.80 0.45 -50.17
CA GLU A 435 -8.53 1.33 -51.32
C GLU A 435 -9.68 1.28 -52.34
N LYS A 436 -10.14 0.08 -52.67
CA LYS A 436 -11.32 -0.12 -53.54
C LYS A 436 -12.62 0.41 -52.91
N SER A 437 -12.73 0.38 -51.58
CA SER A 437 -13.86 0.99 -50.86
C SER A 437 -13.81 2.52 -50.87
N GLN A 438 -12.62 3.13 -50.80
CA GLN A 438 -12.46 4.58 -51.03
C GLN A 438 -12.80 4.95 -52.48
N GLU A 439 -12.44 4.13 -53.45
CA GLU A 439 -12.74 4.37 -54.87
C GLU A 439 -14.25 4.30 -55.14
N ASN A 440 -14.92 3.27 -54.60
CA ASN A 440 -16.39 3.18 -54.57
C ASN A 440 -17.02 4.37 -53.84
N LEU A 441 -16.45 4.85 -52.73
CA LEU A 441 -16.97 6.00 -51.98
C LEU A 441 -16.88 7.30 -52.81
N LYS A 442 -15.80 7.50 -53.58
CA LYS A 442 -15.66 8.64 -54.51
C LYS A 442 -16.70 8.58 -55.63
N GLN A 443 -16.97 7.39 -56.18
CA GLN A 443 -18.05 7.21 -57.16
C GLN A 443 -19.42 7.52 -56.53
N LEU A 444 -19.71 6.97 -55.34
CA LEU A 444 -20.97 7.21 -54.64
C LEU A 444 -21.15 8.69 -54.25
N GLN A 445 -20.08 9.42 -53.97
CA GLN A 445 -20.09 10.89 -53.79
C GLN A 445 -20.42 11.62 -55.09
N SER A 446 -19.83 11.21 -56.23
CA SER A 446 -20.17 11.77 -57.55
C SER A 446 -21.64 11.54 -57.90
N ASP A 447 -22.15 10.32 -57.66
CA ASP A 447 -23.54 9.96 -57.91
C ASP A 447 -24.49 10.70 -56.95
N PHE A 448 -24.09 10.92 -55.68
CA PHE A 448 -24.81 11.75 -54.74
C PHE A 448 -24.89 13.21 -55.21
N TYR A 449 -23.80 13.81 -55.69
CA TYR A 449 -23.84 15.17 -56.26
C TYR A 449 -24.75 15.25 -57.50
N GLY A 450 -24.78 14.21 -58.34
CA GLY A 450 -25.74 14.09 -59.43
C GLY A 450 -27.19 14.09 -58.94
N LYS A 451 -27.50 13.32 -57.88
CA LYS A 451 -28.83 13.28 -57.26
C LYS A 451 -29.19 14.53 -56.45
N GLU A 452 -28.21 15.23 -55.89
CA GLU A 452 -28.41 16.53 -55.26
C GLU A 452 -28.76 17.61 -56.31
N SER A 453 -28.16 17.53 -57.51
CA SER A 453 -28.53 18.37 -58.66
C SER A 453 -29.92 18.05 -59.22
N GLU A 454 -30.30 16.77 -59.35
CA GLU A 454 -31.68 16.37 -59.70
C GLU A 454 -32.70 16.84 -58.62
N LEU A 455 -32.34 16.76 -57.34
CA LEU A 455 -33.18 17.23 -56.24
C LEU A 455 -33.34 18.76 -56.28
N LEU A 456 -32.30 19.50 -56.63
CA LEU A 456 -32.37 20.95 -56.84
C LEU A 456 -33.28 21.31 -58.01
N ALA A 457 -33.18 20.63 -59.16
CA ALA A 457 -34.08 20.83 -60.28
C ALA A 457 -35.55 20.55 -59.91
N THR A 458 -35.84 19.47 -59.17
CA THR A 458 -37.21 19.17 -58.73
C THR A 458 -37.73 20.13 -57.65
N ARG A 459 -36.86 20.72 -56.81
CA ARG A 459 -37.22 21.84 -55.93
C ARG A 459 -37.55 23.11 -56.71
N GLN A 460 -36.83 23.36 -57.80
CA GLN A 460 -37.01 24.51 -58.69
C GLN A 460 -38.33 24.42 -59.46
N ASP A 461 -38.69 23.22 -59.94
CA ASP A 461 -40.02 22.92 -60.47
C ASP A 461 -41.12 23.07 -59.41
N LEU A 462 -40.89 22.56 -58.18
CA LEU A 462 -41.85 22.67 -57.08
C LEU A 462 -42.14 24.14 -56.75
N LYS A 463 -41.11 24.97 -56.58
CA LYS A 463 -41.31 26.40 -56.31
C LYS A 463 -41.95 27.13 -57.49
N SER A 464 -41.65 26.72 -58.74
CA SER A 464 -42.39 27.22 -59.90
C SER A 464 -43.89 26.87 -59.84
N VAL A 465 -44.29 25.78 -59.16
CA VAL A 465 -45.70 25.46 -58.86
C VAL A 465 -46.21 26.27 -57.67
N GLU A 466 -45.41 26.50 -56.63
CA GLU A 466 -45.76 27.36 -55.48
C GLU A 466 -45.98 28.83 -55.90
N GLU A 467 -45.16 29.38 -56.80
CA GLU A 467 -45.33 30.73 -57.35
C GLU A 467 -46.62 30.82 -58.20
N LYS A 468 -46.95 29.78 -58.98
CA LYS A 468 -48.24 29.68 -59.69
C LYS A 468 -49.42 29.56 -58.71
N LEU A 469 -49.25 28.85 -57.60
CA LEU A 469 -50.25 28.75 -56.54
C LEU A 469 -50.42 30.08 -55.79
N SER A 470 -49.33 30.82 -55.55
CA SER A 470 -49.37 32.17 -54.96
C SER A 470 -50.12 33.15 -55.86
N LEU A 471 -49.86 33.13 -57.17
CA LEU A 471 -50.60 33.93 -58.14
C LEU A 471 -52.09 33.55 -58.17
N ALA A 472 -52.42 32.25 -58.11
CA ALA A 472 -53.82 31.81 -58.00
C ALA A 472 -54.46 32.21 -56.66
N GLN A 473 -53.70 32.30 -55.57
CA GLN A 473 -54.16 32.82 -54.28
C GLN A 473 -54.33 34.35 -54.32
N GLU A 474 -53.48 35.10 -55.02
CA GLU A 474 -53.63 36.54 -55.27
C GLU A 474 -54.87 36.82 -56.13
N ASP A 475 -55.14 36.03 -57.17
CA ASP A 475 -56.38 36.10 -57.94
C ASP A 475 -57.60 35.76 -57.07
N LEU A 476 -57.52 34.75 -56.20
CA LEU A 476 -58.59 34.44 -55.23
C LEU A 476 -58.78 35.57 -54.19
N ILE A 477 -57.71 36.24 -53.76
CA ILE A 477 -57.77 37.41 -52.88
C ILE A 477 -58.38 38.61 -53.62
N SER A 478 -58.03 38.83 -54.88
CA SER A 478 -58.62 39.85 -55.76
C SER A 478 -60.12 39.64 -55.93
N ASN A 479 -60.53 38.41 -56.29
CA ASN A 479 -61.94 38.00 -56.35
C ASN A 479 -62.64 38.15 -54.98
N ARG A 480 -61.99 37.76 -53.88
CA ARG A 480 -62.52 37.93 -52.51
C ARG A 480 -62.66 39.39 -52.11
N ASN A 481 -61.78 40.27 -52.57
CA ASN A 481 -61.87 41.72 -52.39
C ASN A 481 -62.97 42.33 -53.27
N GLN A 482 -63.19 41.80 -54.47
CA GLN A 482 -64.29 42.19 -55.35
C GLN A 482 -65.66 41.78 -54.76
N ILE A 483 -65.76 40.55 -54.24
CA ILE A 483 -66.88 40.07 -53.41
C ILE A 483 -66.99 40.88 -52.11
N GLY A 484 -65.86 41.31 -51.52
CA GLY A 484 -65.81 42.21 -50.37
C GLY A 484 -66.42 43.58 -50.67
N ASN A 485 -66.10 44.16 -51.83
CA ASN A 485 -66.67 45.42 -52.31
C ASN A 485 -68.15 45.28 -52.67
N GLN A 486 -68.57 44.16 -53.27
CA GLN A 486 -69.99 43.86 -53.48
C GLN A 486 -70.75 43.69 -52.15
N ASN A 487 -70.17 42.98 -51.18
CA ASN A 487 -70.72 42.87 -49.83
C ASN A 487 -70.75 44.22 -49.10
N LYS A 488 -69.79 45.10 -49.35
CA LYS A 488 -69.77 46.48 -48.85
C LYS A 488 -70.88 47.31 -49.47
N LEU A 489 -71.13 47.18 -50.77
CA LEU A 489 -72.26 47.80 -51.47
C LEU A 489 -73.61 47.25 -50.96
N ILE A 490 -73.70 45.94 -50.70
CA ILE A 490 -74.85 45.30 -50.03
C ILE A 490 -74.97 45.77 -48.58
N GLN A 491 -73.87 46.05 -47.88
CA GLN A 491 -73.86 46.61 -46.54
C GLN A 491 -74.26 48.09 -46.55
N GLU A 492 -73.92 48.87 -47.58
CA GLU A 492 -74.35 50.26 -47.80
C GLU A 492 -75.85 50.32 -48.17
N LEU A 493 -76.33 49.37 -48.97
CA LEU A 493 -77.78 49.18 -49.21
C LEU A 493 -78.51 48.68 -47.97
N LYS A 494 -77.89 47.82 -47.13
CA LYS A 494 -78.43 47.43 -45.82
C LYS A 494 -78.40 48.58 -44.83
N THR A 495 -77.36 49.42 -44.77
CA THR A 495 -77.35 50.58 -43.89
C THR A 495 -78.42 51.56 -44.35
N ALA A 496 -78.50 51.90 -45.64
CA ALA A 496 -79.59 52.72 -46.19
C ALA A 496 -80.99 52.14 -45.86
N LYS A 497 -81.19 50.83 -46.01
CA LYS A 497 -82.42 50.15 -45.57
C LYS A 497 -82.65 50.31 -44.07
N THR A 498 -81.64 50.09 -43.23
CA THR A 498 -81.77 50.32 -41.78
C THR A 498 -81.88 51.79 -41.41
N THR A 499 -81.45 52.75 -42.23
CA THR A 499 -81.66 54.18 -42.00
C THR A 499 -83.11 54.53 -42.32
N LEU A 500 -83.69 53.98 -43.38
CA LEU A 500 -85.13 54.10 -43.68
C LEU A 500 -86.00 53.39 -42.63
N GLU A 501 -85.60 52.21 -42.17
CA GLU A 501 -86.26 51.51 -41.06
C GLU A 501 -86.06 52.24 -39.73
N GLN A 502 -84.89 52.85 -39.49
CA GLN A 502 -84.67 53.72 -38.33
C GLN A 502 -85.42 55.04 -38.43
N ASP A 503 -85.65 55.61 -39.60
CA ASP A 503 -86.40 56.86 -39.75
C ASP A 503 -87.91 56.59 -39.66
N SER A 504 -88.37 55.43 -40.15
CA SER A 504 -89.71 54.91 -39.86
C SER A 504 -89.88 54.60 -38.36
N ALA A 505 -88.92 53.93 -37.73
CA ALA A 505 -88.93 53.65 -36.30
C ALA A 505 -88.77 54.93 -35.45
N LYS A 506 -88.02 55.95 -35.90
CA LYS A 506 -87.97 57.28 -35.26
C LYS A 506 -89.29 58.01 -35.41
N LYS A 507 -90.04 57.84 -36.51
CA LYS A 507 -91.41 58.39 -36.64
C LYS A 507 -92.38 57.70 -35.67
N GLU A 508 -92.35 56.36 -35.58
CA GLU A 508 -93.13 55.63 -34.57
C GLU A 508 -92.69 55.92 -33.13
N GLN A 509 -91.39 56.09 -32.91
CA GLN A 509 -90.81 56.35 -31.60
C GLN A 509 -91.03 57.80 -31.18
N GLN A 510 -91.03 58.78 -32.08
CA GLN A 510 -91.50 60.14 -31.78
C GLN A 510 -92.99 60.15 -31.41
N LEU A 511 -93.82 59.34 -32.07
CA LEU A 511 -95.22 59.12 -31.64
C LEU A 511 -95.29 58.53 -30.22
N LYS A 512 -94.54 57.45 -29.95
CA LYS A 512 -94.48 56.83 -28.62
C LYS A 512 -93.89 57.75 -27.55
N GLU A 513 -92.88 58.54 -27.85
CA GLU A 513 -92.21 59.45 -26.93
C GLU A 513 -93.08 60.67 -26.62
N GLN A 514 -93.88 61.18 -27.57
CA GLN A 514 -94.94 62.15 -27.25
C GLN A 514 -95.99 61.54 -26.31
N CYS A 515 -96.41 60.29 -26.52
CA CYS A 515 -97.30 59.59 -25.59
C CYS A 515 -96.65 59.28 -24.22
N LYS A 516 -95.33 59.08 -24.17
CA LYS A 516 -94.61 58.61 -22.98
C LYS A 516 -94.02 59.75 -22.13
N ALA A 517 -93.62 60.86 -22.74
CA ALA A 517 -93.25 62.08 -22.01
C ALA A 517 -94.42 62.60 -21.14
N LEU A 518 -95.66 62.43 -21.62
CA LEU A 518 -96.89 62.68 -20.84
C LEU A 518 -97.05 61.77 -19.61
N GLN A 519 -96.42 60.58 -19.59
CA GLN A 519 -96.46 59.65 -18.45
C GLN A 519 -95.25 59.80 -17.52
N ASP A 520 -94.03 59.92 -18.04
CA ASP A 520 -92.83 59.81 -17.21
C ASP A 520 -92.55 61.12 -16.43
N ILE A 521 -93.03 62.28 -16.91
CA ILE A 521 -93.13 63.54 -16.12
C ILE A 521 -93.99 63.34 -14.85
N GLN A 522 -94.98 62.45 -14.87
CA GLN A 522 -95.80 62.14 -13.69
C GLN A 522 -95.08 61.22 -12.67
N LYS A 523 -93.99 60.54 -13.06
CA LYS A 523 -93.32 59.52 -12.23
C LYS A 523 -92.03 60.02 -11.58
N GLU A 524 -91.15 60.71 -12.31
CA GLU A 524 -89.81 61.02 -11.80
C GLU A 524 -89.84 61.95 -10.56
N LYS A 525 -90.90 62.77 -10.45
CA LYS A 525 -91.22 63.55 -9.25
C LYS A 525 -91.21 62.72 -7.95
N ALA A 526 -91.65 61.45 -8.00
CA ALA A 526 -91.82 60.60 -6.82
C ALA A 526 -90.57 59.80 -6.42
N LEU A 527 -89.52 59.79 -7.24
CA LEU A 527 -88.34 58.92 -7.02
C LEU A 527 -87.16 59.67 -6.38
N LYS A 528 -87.01 60.98 -6.64
CA LYS A 528 -86.04 61.85 -5.95
C LYS A 528 -86.27 61.99 -4.44
N GLU A 529 -87.40 61.55 -3.92
CA GLU A 529 -87.74 61.61 -2.49
C GLU A 529 -87.20 60.42 -1.68
N LYS A 530 -86.74 59.33 -2.32
CA LYS A 530 -86.61 58.02 -1.64
C LYS A 530 -85.19 57.56 -1.29
N GLU A 531 -84.18 57.83 -2.14
CA GLU A 531 -82.85 57.21 -1.98
C GLU A 531 -81.87 57.98 -1.07
N LEU A 532 -82.28 59.20 -0.64
CA LEU A 532 -81.59 60.03 0.37
C LEU A 532 -81.44 59.36 1.76
N VAL A 533 -82.03 58.16 1.95
CA VAL A 533 -82.15 57.47 3.24
C VAL A 533 -81.00 56.49 3.54
N ASN A 534 -80.34 55.93 2.51
CA ASN A 534 -79.41 54.79 2.71
C ASN A 534 -77.98 55.16 3.19
N GLU A 535 -77.65 56.45 3.26
CA GLU A 535 -76.32 56.98 3.64
C GLU A 535 -76.04 56.93 5.17
N LYS A 536 -76.31 55.79 5.84
CA LYS A 536 -76.28 55.72 7.34
C LYS A 536 -75.85 54.42 8.02
N SER A 537 -75.56 53.30 7.33
CA SER A 537 -75.64 51.96 7.98
C SER A 537 -74.39 51.06 8.02
N LYS A 538 -73.23 51.43 7.45
CA LYS A 538 -72.08 50.51 7.31
C LYS A 538 -70.72 51.07 7.75
N LEU A 539 -70.66 51.59 8.97
CA LEU A 539 -69.46 52.18 9.58
C LEU A 539 -69.20 51.57 10.98
N ALA A 540 -69.25 50.24 11.08
CA ALA A 540 -69.40 49.52 12.37
C ALA A 540 -68.68 48.15 12.49
N GLU A 541 -67.71 47.81 11.63
CA GLU A 541 -67.00 46.52 11.66
C GLU A 541 -65.47 46.70 11.68
N ILE A 542 -64.93 47.25 12.78
CA ILE A 542 -63.48 47.55 12.95
C ILE A 542 -62.86 47.01 14.26
N GLU A 543 -63.64 46.56 15.26
CA GLU A 543 -63.11 46.43 16.64
C GLU A 543 -62.65 45.04 17.12
N GLU A 544 -62.95 43.92 16.44
CA GLU A 544 -62.80 42.59 17.09
C GLU A 544 -61.43 41.88 16.95
N ILE A 545 -60.59 42.21 15.95
CA ILE A 545 -59.33 41.47 15.67
C ILE A 545 -58.09 42.23 16.19
N LYS A 546 -58.13 42.66 17.46
CA LYS A 546 -57.01 43.34 18.15
C LYS A 546 -56.38 42.52 19.30
N CYS A 547 -56.98 41.41 19.72
CA CYS A 547 -56.85 40.93 21.11
C CYS A 547 -56.19 39.54 21.31
N ARG A 548 -55.31 39.04 20.42
CA ARG A 548 -54.85 37.62 20.49
C ARG A 548 -53.37 37.25 20.25
N GLN A 549 -52.44 38.17 20.01
CA GLN A 549 -51.04 37.78 19.68
C GLN A 549 -49.92 38.40 20.57
N GLU A 550 -50.26 38.99 21.72
CA GLU A 550 -49.29 39.60 22.65
C GLU A 550 -48.99 38.73 23.91
N LYS A 551 -49.03 37.39 23.81
CA LYS A 551 -49.04 36.53 25.02
C LYS A 551 -47.93 35.48 25.19
N ASP A 552 -47.17 35.17 24.14
CA ASP A 552 -46.21 34.04 24.17
C ASP A 552 -44.73 34.47 24.28
N ILE A 553 -44.46 35.58 24.98
CA ILE A 553 -43.10 36.01 25.36
C ILE A 553 -42.98 36.14 26.89
N ALA A 554 -43.07 35.00 27.60
CA ALA A 554 -42.50 34.79 28.94
C ALA A 554 -42.75 33.33 29.42
N LYS A 555 -41.68 32.53 29.62
CA LYS A 555 -41.62 31.58 30.78
C LYS A 555 -40.34 30.78 31.05
N LEU A 556 -39.46 30.51 30.09
CA LEU A 556 -38.35 29.55 30.32
C LEU A 556 -36.98 30.14 29.99
N SER A 557 -36.45 30.91 30.94
CA SER A 557 -35.03 31.32 31.01
C SER A 557 -34.60 31.50 32.47
N GLU A 558 -35.08 30.61 33.33
CA GLU A 558 -34.88 30.68 34.78
C GLU A 558 -34.72 29.26 35.36
N GLU A 559 -33.45 28.81 35.42
CA GLU A 559 -32.82 28.21 36.61
C GLU A 559 -31.44 27.61 36.26
N LEU A 560 -30.40 28.44 36.42
CA LEU A 560 -29.00 28.01 36.49
C LEU A 560 -28.46 28.36 37.87
N LYS A 561 -28.35 27.36 38.78
CA LYS A 561 -27.54 27.37 40.02
C LYS A 561 -27.73 26.09 40.87
N SER A 562 -26.68 25.28 41.00
CA SER A 562 -26.16 24.79 42.29
C SER A 562 -24.82 24.07 42.06
N HIS A 563 -23.95 23.96 43.08
CA HIS A 563 -22.53 23.63 42.91
C HIS A 563 -21.93 22.92 44.15
N LYS A 564 -21.14 21.84 43.94
CA LYS A 564 -20.13 21.19 44.84
C LYS A 564 -20.35 21.14 46.38
N GLN A 565 -20.30 19.92 46.93
CA GLN A 565 -19.55 19.43 48.14
C GLN A 565 -19.97 17.94 48.32
N GLU A 566 -19.29 16.98 48.95
CA GLU A 566 -18.05 16.77 49.75
C GLU A 566 -17.72 15.24 49.65
N SER A 567 -16.66 14.56 50.12
CA SER A 567 -15.28 14.73 50.64
C SER A 567 -14.94 13.43 51.45
N ILE A 568 -13.79 13.31 52.17
CA ILE A 568 -13.42 12.23 53.16
C ILE A 568 -13.05 10.83 52.56
N LYS A 569 -12.12 9.95 53.04
CA LYS A 569 -11.00 9.95 54.06
C LYS A 569 -9.99 8.76 53.88
N GLU A 570 -8.70 8.99 54.20
CA GLU A 570 -7.69 8.15 54.96
C GLU A 570 -7.16 6.72 54.52
N VAL A 571 -6.11 6.10 55.14
CA VAL A 571 -4.63 6.42 55.23
C VAL A 571 -3.75 5.46 56.14
N THR A 572 -2.66 4.83 55.58
CA THR A 572 -1.32 4.39 56.16
C THR A 572 -1.00 3.26 57.22
N ASN A 573 0.20 2.61 57.07
CA ASN A 573 1.37 2.43 58.04
C ASN A 573 1.86 1.09 58.75
N LEU A 574 3.21 0.86 58.72
CA LEU A 574 4.22 0.28 59.71
C LEU A 574 4.20 -1.21 60.24
N LYS A 575 5.22 -1.79 60.98
CA LYS A 575 6.73 -1.95 60.85
C LYS A 575 7.40 -2.85 61.98
N ASP A 576 8.60 -3.44 61.73
CA ASP A 576 9.71 -3.92 62.67
C ASP A 576 9.56 -5.16 63.65
N ALA A 577 10.60 -5.75 64.32
CA ALA A 577 12.00 -6.19 63.96
C ALA A 577 12.83 -6.94 65.10
N LYS A 578 13.68 -7.96 64.74
CA LYS A 578 15.03 -8.42 65.31
C LYS A 578 15.24 -8.95 66.78
N GLN A 579 16.16 -9.94 66.97
CA GLN A 579 17.39 -9.92 67.85
C GLN A 579 17.72 -11.09 68.86
N LEU A 580 19.04 -11.38 69.04
CA LEU A 580 19.80 -12.16 70.07
C LEU A 580 19.59 -13.70 70.16
N LEU A 581 20.57 -14.63 70.30
CA LEU A 581 22.00 -14.72 70.72
C LEU A 581 22.34 -14.69 72.24
N ILE A 582 23.50 -15.30 72.57
CA ILE A 582 24.17 -15.50 73.89
C ILE A 582 23.76 -16.76 74.68
N GLN A 583 24.68 -17.73 74.81
CA GLN A 583 25.02 -18.45 76.08
C GLN A 583 26.32 -19.32 75.99
N GLN A 584 27.26 -19.06 75.08
CA GLN A 584 28.58 -19.73 75.09
C GLN A 584 29.56 -19.05 76.05
N LYS A 585 30.05 -19.74 77.10
CA LYS A 585 31.28 -19.32 77.81
C LYS A 585 31.98 -20.35 78.71
N LEU A 586 31.25 -21.21 79.43
CA LEU A 586 31.79 -21.92 80.60
C LEU A 586 32.67 -23.15 80.31
N GLU A 587 32.73 -23.65 79.09
CA GLU A 587 33.42 -24.90 78.71
C GLU A 587 34.96 -24.80 78.64
N LEU A 588 35.55 -23.62 78.91
CA LEU A 588 36.95 -23.34 78.57
C LEU A 588 37.99 -24.00 79.50
N GLN A 589 37.65 -24.31 80.76
CA GLN A 589 38.65 -24.77 81.73
C GLN A 589 39.02 -26.26 81.60
N GLY A 590 38.11 -27.11 81.13
CA GLY A 590 38.37 -28.55 80.92
C GLY A 590 39.34 -28.85 79.75
N LYS A 591 39.84 -27.82 79.06
CA LYS A 591 40.65 -27.95 77.85
C LYS A 591 42.16 -28.10 78.14
N VAL A 592 42.64 -27.70 79.32
CA VAL A 592 44.09 -27.63 79.57
C VAL A 592 44.74 -29.01 79.71
N ASP A 593 44.11 -29.94 80.43
CA ASP A 593 44.68 -31.28 80.62
C ASP A 593 44.45 -32.22 79.43
N SER A 594 43.38 -32.01 78.65
CA SER A 594 43.18 -32.74 77.40
C SER A 594 44.26 -32.42 76.37
N LEU A 595 44.80 -31.19 76.34
CA LEU A 595 45.85 -30.77 75.41
C LEU A 595 47.18 -31.56 75.54
N LYS A 596 47.49 -32.13 76.70
CA LYS A 596 48.68 -33.01 76.85
C LYS A 596 48.47 -34.40 76.24
N GLY A 597 47.29 -34.99 76.42
CA GLY A 597 46.92 -36.22 75.71
C GLY A 597 46.79 -35.97 74.21
N ALA A 598 46.23 -34.82 73.83
CA ALA A 598 46.14 -34.39 72.45
C ALA A 598 47.51 -34.25 71.80
N LEU A 599 48.56 -33.77 72.47
CA LEU A 599 49.88 -33.61 71.84
C LEU A 599 50.57 -34.94 71.42
N GLU A 600 50.33 -36.03 72.16
CA GLU A 600 50.78 -37.38 71.78
C GLU A 600 49.93 -37.94 70.62
N GLN A 601 48.60 -37.78 70.73
CA GLN A 601 47.66 -38.16 69.67
C GLN A 601 47.95 -37.37 68.38
N GLU A 602 48.28 -36.09 68.48
CA GLU A 602 48.44 -35.17 67.35
C GLU A 602 49.76 -35.39 66.60
N LYS A 603 50.79 -35.97 67.24
CA LYS A 603 51.96 -36.48 66.51
C LYS A 603 51.63 -37.69 65.64
N ARG A 604 50.75 -38.58 66.13
CA ARG A 604 50.27 -39.75 65.36
C ARG A 604 49.28 -39.32 64.28
N ASN A 605 48.39 -38.38 64.59
CA ASN A 605 47.53 -37.72 63.63
C ASN A 605 48.39 -37.02 62.56
N GLN A 606 49.42 -36.24 62.90
CA GLN A 606 50.30 -35.57 61.93
C GLN A 606 51.02 -36.55 60.99
N GLN A 607 51.32 -37.77 61.41
CA GLN A 607 51.91 -38.78 60.54
C GLN A 607 50.86 -39.44 59.63
N MET A 608 49.69 -39.84 60.15
CA MET A 608 48.58 -40.31 59.31
C MET A 608 48.08 -39.21 58.35
N LEU A 609 48.06 -37.95 58.80
CA LEU A 609 47.69 -36.77 58.02
C LEU A 609 48.74 -36.49 56.95
N LYS A 610 50.02 -36.80 57.15
CA LYS A 610 51.02 -36.74 56.05
C LYS A 610 50.76 -37.82 54.99
N GLU A 611 50.31 -39.00 55.38
CA GLU A 611 49.97 -40.07 54.44
C GLU A 611 48.61 -39.84 53.75
N GLN A 612 47.64 -39.26 54.44
CA GLN A 612 46.37 -38.77 53.87
C GLN A 612 46.60 -37.57 52.96
N MET A 613 47.29 -36.51 53.41
CA MET A 613 47.64 -35.36 52.57
C MET A 613 48.40 -35.79 51.32
N LYS A 614 49.27 -36.82 51.38
CA LYS A 614 49.94 -37.34 50.18
C LYS A 614 48.98 -38.12 49.27
N LYS A 615 48.06 -38.92 49.81
CA LYS A 615 46.99 -39.54 49.01
C LYS A 615 46.10 -38.49 48.36
N GLU A 616 45.66 -37.50 49.13
CA GLU A 616 44.85 -36.37 48.67
C GLU A 616 45.63 -35.51 47.67
N GLU A 617 46.94 -35.33 47.81
CA GLU A 617 47.81 -34.67 46.82
C GLU A 617 47.88 -35.47 45.51
N ASP A 618 48.02 -36.80 45.57
CA ASP A 618 48.08 -37.66 44.38
C ASP A 618 46.69 -37.89 43.74
N GLU A 619 45.60 -37.88 44.53
CA GLU A 619 44.21 -37.88 44.06
C GLU A 619 43.81 -36.51 43.47
N LEU A 620 44.27 -35.40 44.05
CA LEU A 620 44.10 -34.05 43.49
C LEU A 620 44.90 -33.87 42.20
N LYS A 621 46.12 -34.42 42.08
CA LYS A 621 46.85 -34.48 40.79
C LYS A 621 46.07 -35.29 39.75
N LYS A 622 45.47 -36.42 40.15
CA LYS A 622 44.63 -37.22 39.26
C LYS A 622 43.38 -36.45 38.82
N GLU A 623 42.64 -35.84 39.75
CA GLU A 623 41.52 -34.95 39.42
C GLU A 623 41.94 -33.77 38.54
N PHE A 624 43.11 -33.18 38.78
CA PHE A 624 43.63 -32.06 38.00
C PHE A 624 43.88 -32.51 36.55
N THR A 625 44.58 -33.62 36.34
CA THR A 625 44.79 -34.16 34.98
C THR A 625 43.49 -34.61 34.30
N GLU A 626 42.51 -35.15 35.03
CA GLU A 626 41.17 -35.45 34.49
C GLU A 626 40.37 -34.18 34.15
N LYS A 627 40.52 -33.10 34.93
CA LYS A 627 39.90 -31.78 34.67
C LYS A 627 40.59 -31.06 33.51
N GLU A 628 41.91 -31.11 33.40
CA GLU A 628 42.67 -30.61 32.23
C GLU A 628 42.28 -31.34 30.95
N ALA A 629 42.15 -32.67 31.00
CA ALA A 629 41.71 -33.48 29.85
C ALA A 629 40.28 -33.13 29.41
N LYS A 630 39.34 -32.94 30.36
CA LYS A 630 38.00 -32.45 30.06
C LYS A 630 38.01 -31.04 29.47
N LEU A 631 38.78 -30.12 30.05
CA LEU A 631 38.90 -28.75 29.57
C LEU A 631 39.47 -28.71 28.14
N HIS A 632 40.47 -29.54 27.82
CA HIS A 632 40.98 -29.71 26.46
C HIS A 632 39.94 -30.28 25.48
N SER A 633 39.04 -31.15 25.94
CA SER A 633 37.92 -31.67 25.13
C SER A 633 36.88 -30.58 24.87
N GLU A 634 36.46 -29.84 25.90
CA GLU A 634 35.51 -28.73 25.80
C GLU A 634 36.05 -27.59 24.92
N ILE A 635 37.35 -27.27 25.03
CA ILE A 635 38.02 -26.31 24.13
C ILE A 635 37.95 -26.79 22.68
N LYS A 636 38.24 -28.07 22.38
CA LYS A 636 38.13 -28.60 21.02
C LYS A 636 36.70 -28.58 20.46
N GLU A 637 35.69 -28.87 21.28
CA GLU A 637 34.29 -28.75 20.85
C GLU A 637 33.89 -27.28 20.63
N LYS A 638 34.37 -26.35 21.46
CA LYS A 638 34.20 -24.91 21.25
C LYS A 638 34.87 -24.42 19.97
N GLU A 639 36.09 -24.84 19.67
CA GLU A 639 36.82 -24.53 18.43
C GLU A 639 36.10 -25.08 17.19
N ALA A 640 35.59 -26.32 17.26
CA ALA A 640 34.80 -26.91 16.18
C ALA A 640 33.44 -26.20 15.99
N GLY A 641 32.83 -25.74 17.08
CA GLY A 641 31.63 -24.90 17.07
C GLY A 641 31.87 -23.52 16.46
N MET A 642 32.97 -22.86 16.83
CA MET A 642 33.42 -21.58 16.27
C MET A 642 33.58 -21.66 14.76
N LYS A 643 34.32 -22.66 14.25
CA LYS A 643 34.51 -22.85 12.79
C LYS A 643 33.19 -23.08 12.05
N LYS A 644 32.24 -23.82 12.63
CA LYS A 644 30.89 -23.95 12.06
C LYS A 644 30.09 -22.64 12.08
N TYR A 645 30.33 -21.75 13.04
CA TYR A 645 29.75 -20.41 13.04
C TYR A 645 30.37 -19.56 11.92
N GLU A 646 31.70 -19.51 11.80
CA GLU A 646 32.42 -18.81 10.72
C GLU A 646 32.00 -19.31 9.32
N GLU A 647 31.87 -20.63 9.12
CA GLU A 647 31.37 -21.26 7.89
C GLU A 647 29.90 -20.96 7.58
N ASN A 648 29.10 -20.54 8.55
CA ASN A 648 27.71 -20.17 8.36
C ASN A 648 27.55 -18.65 8.17
N GLU A 649 28.32 -17.86 8.92
CA GLU A 649 28.41 -16.40 8.78
C GLU A 649 28.93 -16.01 7.39
N THR A 650 29.98 -16.67 6.91
CA THR A 650 30.48 -16.48 5.54
C THR A 650 29.44 -16.85 4.47
N LYS A 651 28.69 -17.94 4.64
CA LYS A 651 27.58 -18.30 3.73
C LYS A 651 26.45 -17.26 3.75
N LEU A 652 26.06 -16.77 4.93
CA LEU A 652 25.03 -15.74 5.07
C LEU A 652 25.51 -14.41 4.45
N SER A 653 26.77 -14.03 4.66
CA SER A 653 27.40 -12.86 4.03
C SER A 653 27.41 -12.96 2.49
N MET A 654 27.73 -14.13 1.93
CA MET A 654 27.63 -14.39 0.48
C MET A 654 26.18 -14.30 -0.03
N GLN A 655 25.20 -14.83 0.70
CA GLN A 655 23.79 -14.73 0.34
C GLN A 655 23.28 -13.28 0.39
N ILE A 656 23.64 -12.51 1.42
CA ILE A 656 23.34 -11.08 1.53
C ILE A 656 23.97 -10.30 0.37
N THR A 657 25.21 -10.64 -0.01
CA THR A 657 25.89 -10.00 -1.15
C THR A 657 25.14 -10.27 -2.46
N ALA A 658 24.81 -11.52 -2.76
CA ALA A 658 24.05 -11.88 -3.97
C ALA A 658 22.63 -11.28 -3.99
N LEU A 659 21.96 -11.18 -2.83
CA LEU A 659 20.66 -10.51 -2.72
C LEU A 659 20.77 -9.00 -2.98
N ASN A 660 21.84 -8.34 -2.52
CA ASN A 660 22.11 -6.93 -2.80
C ASN A 660 22.43 -6.67 -4.28
N GLU A 661 23.15 -7.57 -4.95
CA GLU A 661 23.42 -7.49 -6.40
C GLU A 661 22.14 -7.67 -7.23
N ASN A 662 21.29 -8.63 -6.85
CA ASN A 662 19.97 -8.84 -7.46
C ASN A 662 19.06 -7.63 -7.24
N LEU A 663 18.99 -7.10 -6.02
CA LEU A 663 18.22 -5.88 -5.70
C LEU A 663 18.74 -4.66 -6.48
N GLY A 664 20.06 -4.54 -6.62
CA GLY A 664 20.71 -3.50 -7.43
C GLY A 664 20.42 -3.63 -8.93
N THR A 665 20.18 -4.85 -9.42
CA THR A 665 19.79 -5.13 -10.81
C THR A 665 18.31 -4.78 -11.05
N VAL A 666 17.40 -5.31 -10.22
CA VAL A 666 15.97 -4.97 -10.27
C VAL A 666 15.73 -3.46 -10.13
N LYS A 667 16.52 -2.76 -9.29
CA LYS A 667 16.44 -1.29 -9.16
C LYS A 667 16.84 -0.55 -10.44
N LYS A 668 17.81 -1.06 -11.22
CA LYS A 668 18.18 -0.49 -12.54
C LYS A 668 17.11 -0.77 -13.59
N GLU A 669 16.54 -1.97 -13.60
CA GLU A 669 15.45 -2.36 -14.50
C GLU A 669 14.19 -1.53 -14.24
N TRP A 670 13.80 -1.36 -12.96
CA TRP A 670 12.71 -0.48 -12.55
C TRP A 670 12.95 0.97 -12.99
N GLN A 671 14.15 1.53 -12.78
CA GLN A 671 14.50 2.87 -13.28
C GLN A 671 14.46 2.98 -14.82
N SER A 672 14.84 1.92 -15.54
CA SER A 672 14.76 1.88 -17.01
C SER A 672 13.30 1.85 -17.47
N SER A 673 12.46 1.05 -16.82
CA SER A 673 11.02 0.98 -17.06
C SER A 673 10.33 2.32 -16.76
N GLN A 674 10.68 2.97 -15.64
CA GLN A 674 10.15 4.28 -15.27
C GLN A 674 10.46 5.36 -16.31
N ARG A 675 11.70 5.41 -16.84
CA ARG A 675 12.04 6.32 -17.97
C ARG A 675 11.23 6.00 -19.22
N ARG A 676 10.99 4.72 -19.51
CA ARG A 676 10.17 4.31 -20.66
C ARG A 676 8.70 4.67 -20.50
N VAL A 677 8.16 4.66 -19.27
CA VAL A 677 6.83 5.19 -18.97
C VAL A 677 6.79 6.68 -19.28
N SER A 678 7.71 7.50 -18.76
CA SER A 678 7.66 8.95 -19.02
C SER A 678 7.93 9.38 -20.46
N GLU A 679 8.67 8.58 -21.24
CA GLU A 679 8.77 8.76 -22.69
C GLU A 679 7.44 8.45 -23.41
N LEU A 680 6.72 7.40 -22.98
CA LEU A 680 5.40 7.06 -23.52
C LEU A 680 4.30 8.05 -23.08
N GLU A 681 4.37 8.58 -21.86
CA GLU A 681 3.52 9.66 -21.37
C GLU A 681 3.69 10.90 -22.25
N LYS A 682 4.95 11.32 -22.50
CA LYS A 682 5.25 12.43 -23.41
C LYS A 682 4.72 12.19 -24.82
N GLN A 683 4.96 11.00 -25.40
CA GLN A 683 4.45 10.66 -26.74
C GLN A 683 2.91 10.65 -26.79
N THR A 684 2.24 10.32 -25.68
CA THR A 684 0.77 10.39 -25.57
C THR A 684 0.27 11.84 -25.57
N ASP A 685 0.98 12.76 -24.89
CA ASP A 685 0.64 14.18 -24.89
C ASP A 685 0.99 14.88 -26.21
N ASP A 686 2.11 14.52 -26.85
CA ASP A 686 2.46 14.98 -28.20
C ASP A 686 1.35 14.59 -29.21
N LEU A 687 0.93 13.31 -29.22
CA LEU A 687 -0.16 12.81 -30.06
C LEU A 687 -1.52 13.44 -29.72
N ARG A 688 -1.81 13.71 -28.43
CA ARG A 688 -3.01 14.44 -28.00
C ARG A 688 -3.02 15.87 -28.54
N GLY A 689 -1.85 16.51 -28.63
CA GLY A 689 -1.68 17.80 -29.29
C GLY A 689 -1.97 17.74 -30.79
N GLU A 690 -1.43 16.74 -31.50
CA GLU A 690 -1.71 16.53 -32.94
C GLU A 690 -3.20 16.29 -33.21
N ILE A 691 -3.87 15.48 -32.37
CA ILE A 691 -5.33 15.24 -32.47
C ILE A 691 -6.10 16.55 -32.33
N ALA A 692 -5.80 17.38 -31.33
CA ALA A 692 -6.49 18.66 -31.13
C ALA A 692 -6.29 19.64 -32.32
N VAL A 693 -5.12 19.64 -32.94
CA VAL A 693 -4.85 20.42 -34.17
C VAL A 693 -5.65 19.88 -35.36
N LEU A 694 -5.75 18.57 -35.51
CA LEU A 694 -6.56 17.92 -36.56
C LEU A 694 -8.06 18.17 -36.35
N GLU A 695 -8.56 18.09 -35.12
CA GLU A 695 -9.96 18.40 -34.78
C GLU A 695 -10.30 19.86 -35.10
N ALA A 696 -9.45 20.82 -34.71
CA ALA A 696 -9.62 22.23 -35.06
C ALA A 696 -9.58 22.46 -36.59
N THR A 697 -8.70 21.75 -37.30
CA THR A 697 -8.59 21.81 -38.76
C THR A 697 -9.85 21.26 -39.44
N VAL A 698 -10.36 20.12 -38.97
CA VAL A 698 -11.60 19.51 -39.46
C VAL A 698 -12.80 20.43 -39.19
N GLN A 699 -12.88 21.02 -38.00
CA GLN A 699 -13.93 21.97 -37.65
C GLN A 699 -13.93 23.19 -38.59
N ASN A 700 -12.77 23.82 -38.82
CA ASN A 700 -12.67 24.94 -39.76
C ASN A 700 -13.09 24.54 -41.19
N ASN A 701 -12.67 23.38 -41.68
CA ASN A 701 -13.12 22.86 -42.99
C ASN A 701 -14.65 22.61 -43.04
N GLN A 702 -15.28 22.22 -41.93
CA GLN A 702 -16.74 22.11 -41.85
C GLN A 702 -17.44 23.48 -41.81
N ASP A 703 -16.86 24.47 -41.14
CA ASP A 703 -17.36 25.84 -41.11
C ASP A 703 -17.28 26.49 -42.50
N GLU A 704 -16.14 26.33 -43.20
CA GLU A 704 -15.96 26.75 -44.59
C GLU A 704 -16.94 26.04 -45.54
N ARG A 705 -17.12 24.71 -45.41
CA ARG A 705 -18.11 23.96 -46.20
C ARG A 705 -19.54 24.48 -45.95
N ARG A 706 -19.90 24.80 -44.70
CA ARG A 706 -21.22 25.36 -44.37
C ARG A 706 -21.41 26.75 -45.00
N ALA A 707 -20.40 27.62 -44.95
CA ALA A 707 -20.44 28.93 -45.60
C ALA A 707 -20.55 28.84 -47.15
N LEU A 708 -19.85 27.88 -47.76
CA LEU A 708 -19.94 27.62 -49.21
C LEU A 708 -21.31 27.08 -49.61
N LEU A 709 -21.89 26.13 -48.86
CA LEU A 709 -23.24 25.63 -49.11
C LEU A 709 -24.30 26.73 -48.94
N GLU A 710 -24.20 27.57 -47.92
CA GLU A 710 -25.11 28.70 -47.73
C GLU A 710 -25.01 29.72 -48.90
N ARG A 711 -23.81 29.91 -49.45
CA ARG A 711 -23.60 30.73 -50.65
C ARG A 711 -24.21 30.10 -51.92
N CYS A 712 -24.08 28.79 -52.10
CA CYS A 712 -24.70 28.07 -53.22
C CYS A 712 -26.23 28.18 -53.17
N LEU A 713 -26.85 27.86 -52.03
CA LEU A 713 -28.30 27.94 -51.83
C LEU A 713 -28.86 29.36 -52.08
N LYS A 714 -28.11 30.40 -51.70
CA LYS A 714 -28.46 31.80 -52.02
C LYS A 714 -28.39 32.06 -53.52
N GLY A 715 -27.34 31.62 -54.19
CA GLY A 715 -27.17 31.77 -55.65
C GLY A 715 -28.24 31.03 -56.45
N GLU A 716 -28.59 29.81 -56.05
CA GLU A 716 -29.67 29.00 -56.65
C GLU A 716 -31.03 29.72 -56.51
N GLY A 717 -31.36 30.19 -55.29
CA GLY A 717 -32.56 30.97 -55.02
C GLY A 717 -32.58 32.38 -55.64
N GLU A 718 -31.47 32.86 -56.19
CA GLU A 718 -31.37 34.07 -57.02
C GLU A 718 -31.54 33.75 -58.51
N ILE A 719 -30.88 32.72 -59.03
CA ILE A 719 -31.03 32.20 -60.41
C ILE A 719 -32.49 31.91 -60.70
N GLU A 720 -33.17 31.23 -59.78
CA GLU A 720 -34.58 30.87 -59.87
C GLU A 720 -35.52 32.10 -59.92
N LYS A 721 -35.30 33.11 -59.08
CA LYS A 721 -36.04 34.39 -59.17
C LYS A 721 -35.82 35.08 -60.51
N LEU A 722 -34.59 35.02 -61.04
CA LEU A 722 -34.27 35.57 -62.36
C LEU A 722 -34.96 34.77 -63.49
N GLN A 723 -35.06 33.44 -63.40
CA GLN A 723 -35.80 32.62 -64.35
C GLN A 723 -37.30 32.96 -64.36
N THR A 724 -37.96 33.02 -63.19
CA THR A 724 -39.37 33.45 -63.10
C THR A 724 -39.55 34.85 -63.69
N ARG A 725 -38.63 35.78 -63.41
CA ARG A 725 -38.67 37.14 -63.97
C ARG A 725 -38.46 37.16 -65.50
N VAL A 726 -37.60 36.31 -66.05
CA VAL A 726 -37.42 36.15 -67.50
C VAL A 726 -38.69 35.61 -68.15
N LEU A 727 -39.34 34.60 -67.56
CA LEU A 727 -40.62 34.06 -68.06
C LEU A 727 -41.75 35.10 -67.99
N GLU A 728 -41.82 35.89 -66.91
CA GLU A 728 -42.78 36.98 -66.76
C GLU A 728 -42.57 38.08 -67.83
N LEU A 729 -41.32 38.45 -68.10
CA LEU A 729 -40.96 39.42 -69.13
C LEU A 729 -41.20 38.87 -70.55
N GLN A 730 -40.93 37.58 -70.79
CA GLN A 730 -41.23 36.93 -72.07
C GLN A 730 -42.74 36.95 -72.34
N ARG A 731 -43.58 36.52 -71.38
CA ARG A 731 -45.05 36.59 -71.54
C ARG A 731 -45.55 38.03 -71.79
N LYS A 732 -44.91 39.04 -71.19
CA LYS A 732 -45.22 40.45 -71.44
C LYS A 732 -44.79 40.90 -72.84
N LEU A 733 -43.63 40.45 -73.32
CA LEU A 733 -43.14 40.68 -74.68
C LEU A 733 -44.03 40.00 -75.72
N ASP A 734 -44.45 38.76 -75.49
CA ASP A 734 -45.33 38.00 -76.39
C ASP A 734 -46.69 38.69 -76.51
N ASN A 735 -47.30 39.06 -75.38
CA ASN A 735 -48.59 39.77 -75.35
C ASN A 735 -48.53 41.13 -76.06
N THR A 736 -47.49 41.93 -75.83
CA THR A 736 -47.32 43.23 -76.51
C THR A 736 -46.97 43.07 -78.00
N THR A 737 -46.24 42.01 -78.35
CA THR A 737 -45.94 41.64 -79.75
C THR A 737 -47.19 41.21 -80.50
N ALA A 738 -48.07 40.41 -79.89
CA ALA A 738 -49.36 40.05 -80.46
C ALA A 738 -50.26 41.28 -80.65
N ALA A 739 -50.32 42.17 -79.64
CA ALA A 739 -51.10 43.40 -79.71
C ALA A 739 -50.62 44.36 -80.81
N VAL A 740 -49.30 44.60 -80.95
CA VAL A 740 -48.78 45.49 -82.01
C VAL A 740 -48.90 44.88 -83.40
N GLN A 741 -48.83 43.55 -83.54
CA GLN A 741 -49.16 42.89 -84.81
C GLN A 741 -50.63 43.08 -85.19
N GLU A 742 -51.57 42.92 -84.26
CA GLU A 742 -53.00 43.09 -84.57
C GLU A 742 -53.34 44.55 -84.86
N LEU A 743 -52.82 45.49 -84.07
CA LEU A 743 -52.92 46.93 -84.39
C LEU A 743 -52.33 47.25 -85.77
N GLY A 744 -51.29 46.55 -86.21
CA GLY A 744 -50.75 46.64 -87.58
C GLY A 744 -51.75 46.16 -88.65
N ARG A 745 -52.41 45.02 -88.43
CA ARG A 745 -53.45 44.46 -89.31
C ARG A 745 -54.69 45.37 -89.36
N GLU A 746 -55.15 45.85 -88.20
CA GLU A 746 -56.26 46.80 -88.09
C GLU A 746 -55.93 48.12 -88.79
N ASN A 747 -54.74 48.68 -88.57
CA ASN A 747 -54.33 49.94 -89.22
C ASN A 747 -54.27 49.78 -90.75
N GLN A 748 -53.72 48.67 -91.26
CA GLN A 748 -53.74 48.35 -92.69
C GLN A 748 -55.18 48.21 -93.22
N SER A 749 -56.05 47.50 -92.49
CA SER A 749 -57.47 47.33 -92.83
C SER A 749 -58.20 48.69 -92.89
N LEU A 750 -57.92 49.58 -91.94
CA LEU A 750 -58.48 50.94 -91.89
C LEU A 750 -57.94 51.81 -93.03
N GLN A 751 -56.65 51.76 -93.34
CA GLN A 751 -56.06 52.48 -94.50
C GLN A 751 -56.69 52.02 -95.82
N ILE A 752 -56.90 50.70 -96.00
CA ILE A 752 -57.56 50.13 -97.17
C ILE A 752 -59.02 50.61 -97.25
N LYS A 753 -59.80 50.47 -96.15
CA LYS A 753 -61.21 50.92 -96.08
C LYS A 753 -61.35 52.42 -96.34
N HIS A 754 -60.45 53.25 -95.80
CA HIS A 754 -60.41 54.69 -96.02
C HIS A 754 -60.09 55.02 -97.49
N THR A 755 -59.08 54.36 -98.07
CA THR A 755 -58.73 54.52 -99.49
C THR A 755 -59.87 54.08 -100.42
N GLN A 756 -60.56 52.98 -100.11
CA GLN A 756 -61.76 52.56 -100.82
C GLN A 756 -62.91 53.56 -100.66
N ALA A 757 -63.09 54.16 -99.48
CA ALA A 757 -64.11 55.18 -99.24
C ALA A 757 -63.84 56.48 -100.03
N LEU A 758 -62.59 56.95 -100.11
CA LEU A 758 -62.20 58.09 -100.94
C LEU A 758 -62.39 57.82 -102.45
N ASN A 759 -62.26 56.57 -102.89
CA ASN A 759 -62.47 56.19 -104.29
C ASN A 759 -63.94 55.90 -104.66
N ARG A 760 -64.89 56.07 -103.74
CA ARG A 760 -66.33 55.94 -104.04
C ARG A 760 -66.76 57.00 -105.06
N LYS A 761 -67.37 56.56 -106.16
CA LYS A 761 -67.91 57.40 -107.24
C LYS A 761 -69.37 57.07 -107.49
N TRP A 762 -70.10 57.99 -108.10
CA TRP A 762 -71.45 57.74 -108.58
C TRP A 762 -71.39 56.74 -109.74
N ALA A 763 -71.94 55.54 -109.55
CA ALA A 763 -71.89 54.47 -110.56
C ALA A 763 -72.87 54.74 -111.71
N GLU A 764 -72.50 54.32 -112.92
CA GLU A 764 -73.34 54.49 -114.11
C GLU A 764 -74.39 53.37 -114.23
N ASP A 765 -75.62 53.74 -114.57
CA ASP A 765 -76.76 52.81 -114.67
C ASP A 765 -76.49 51.63 -115.63
N ASN A 766 -75.69 51.85 -116.67
CA ASN A 766 -75.39 50.84 -117.70
C ASN A 766 -74.33 49.82 -117.25
N GLU A 767 -73.47 50.17 -116.29
CA GLU A 767 -72.46 49.25 -115.76
C GLU A 767 -73.05 48.26 -114.75
N VAL A 768 -74.14 48.64 -114.06
CA VAL A 768 -74.71 47.86 -112.96
C VAL A 768 -76.02 47.20 -113.37
N GLN A 769 -75.99 45.90 -113.68
CA GLN A 769 -77.17 45.12 -114.10
C GLN A 769 -77.95 44.46 -112.94
N ASN A 770 -77.36 44.42 -111.74
CA ASN A 770 -77.93 43.78 -110.56
C ASN A 770 -77.76 44.67 -109.31
N CYS A 771 -78.71 44.63 -108.38
CA CYS A 771 -78.62 45.35 -107.11
C CYS A 771 -77.36 44.96 -106.33
N MET A 772 -76.50 45.93 -106.02
CA MET A 772 -75.21 45.76 -105.33
C MET A 772 -75.31 45.39 -103.84
N ALA A 773 -76.46 44.86 -103.39
CA ALA A 773 -76.67 44.29 -102.06
C ALA A 773 -77.30 42.89 -102.14
N CYS A 774 -78.43 42.73 -102.85
CA CYS A 774 -79.19 41.48 -102.90
C CYS A 774 -79.08 40.71 -104.23
N GLY A 775 -78.29 41.18 -105.20
CA GLY A 775 -78.11 40.53 -106.50
C GLY A 775 -79.33 40.56 -107.44
N LYS A 776 -80.49 41.07 -106.99
CA LYS A 776 -81.72 41.18 -107.81
C LYS A 776 -81.45 41.95 -109.10
N GLY A 777 -81.69 41.33 -110.25
CA GLY A 777 -81.50 41.95 -111.58
C GLY A 777 -82.42 43.15 -111.79
N PHE A 778 -81.90 44.20 -112.43
CA PHE A 778 -82.69 45.38 -112.79
C PHE A 778 -83.50 45.15 -114.07
N SER A 779 -84.68 45.76 -114.14
CA SER A 779 -85.65 45.58 -115.22
C SER A 779 -86.59 46.78 -115.32
N VAL A 780 -87.62 46.70 -116.18
CA VAL A 780 -88.69 47.72 -116.24
C VAL A 780 -89.46 47.82 -114.91
N THR A 781 -89.61 46.70 -114.18
CA THR A 781 -90.30 46.64 -112.88
C THR A 781 -89.36 46.82 -111.69
N VAL A 782 -88.11 46.36 -111.78
CA VAL A 782 -87.09 46.52 -110.73
C VAL A 782 -86.13 47.65 -111.13
N ARG A 783 -86.41 48.87 -110.65
CA ARG A 783 -85.67 50.08 -111.06
C ARG A 783 -84.42 50.33 -110.19
N ARG A 784 -83.49 51.11 -110.75
CA ARG A 784 -82.20 51.49 -110.16
C ARG A 784 -82.33 52.67 -109.19
N HIS A 785 -81.62 52.59 -108.06
CA HIS A 785 -81.56 53.65 -107.05
C HIS A 785 -80.16 53.78 -106.43
N HIS A 786 -79.52 54.94 -106.58
CA HIS A 786 -78.20 55.20 -105.98
C HIS A 786 -78.25 55.50 -104.47
N CYS A 787 -77.26 55.00 -103.73
CA CYS A 787 -76.96 55.46 -102.38
C CYS A 787 -76.19 56.78 -102.41
N ARG A 788 -76.69 57.83 -101.75
CA ARG A 788 -76.04 59.16 -101.72
C ARG A 788 -74.76 59.23 -100.87
N GLN A 789 -74.42 58.16 -100.17
CA GLN A 789 -73.23 58.04 -99.30
C GLN A 789 -72.14 57.11 -99.87
N CYS A 790 -72.43 56.32 -100.93
CA CYS A 790 -71.43 55.47 -101.58
C CYS A 790 -71.50 55.40 -103.11
N GLY A 791 -72.50 56.00 -103.76
CA GLY A 791 -72.62 56.08 -105.22
C GLY A 791 -73.05 54.79 -105.93
N ASN A 792 -72.99 53.63 -105.26
CA ASN A 792 -73.45 52.34 -105.76
C ASN A 792 -74.98 52.28 -105.97
N ILE A 793 -75.42 51.31 -106.79
CA ILE A 793 -76.82 51.18 -107.27
C ILE A 793 -77.53 49.97 -106.66
N PHE A 794 -78.74 50.21 -106.15
CA PHE A 794 -79.55 49.26 -105.39
C PHE A 794 -81.01 49.23 -105.91
N CYS A 795 -81.75 48.20 -105.53
CA CYS A 795 -83.21 48.17 -105.67
C CYS A 795 -83.89 49.02 -104.57
N ALA A 796 -85.21 49.19 -104.65
CA ALA A 796 -85.95 50.07 -103.77
C ALA A 796 -85.91 49.62 -102.30
N GLU A 797 -85.88 48.30 -102.07
CA GLU A 797 -85.90 47.65 -100.77
C GLU A 797 -84.54 47.80 -100.06
N CYS A 798 -83.43 47.43 -100.71
CA CYS A 798 -82.06 47.56 -100.18
C CYS A 798 -81.55 49.02 -100.11
N SER A 799 -82.44 49.98 -100.33
CA SER A 799 -82.18 51.42 -100.20
C SER A 799 -83.43 52.17 -99.71
N ALA A 800 -84.30 51.50 -98.94
CA ALA A 800 -85.59 52.06 -98.55
C ALA A 800 -85.49 53.29 -97.61
N LYS A 801 -84.34 53.45 -96.93
CA LYS A 801 -84.13 54.42 -95.87
C LYS A 801 -83.38 55.68 -96.34
N ASN A 802 -83.66 56.81 -95.69
CA ASN A 802 -82.97 58.09 -95.91
C ASN A 802 -82.18 58.49 -94.65
N ALA A 803 -80.91 58.85 -94.81
CA ALA A 803 -80.05 59.33 -93.73
C ALA A 803 -79.56 60.77 -94.00
N LEU A 804 -79.13 61.49 -92.96
CA LEU A 804 -78.40 62.75 -93.15
C LEU A 804 -76.99 62.45 -93.66
N THR A 805 -76.58 63.10 -94.75
CA THR A 805 -75.25 62.96 -95.35
C THR A 805 -74.60 64.34 -95.51
N PRO A 806 -73.27 64.46 -95.55
CA PRO A 806 -72.61 65.75 -95.81
C PRO A 806 -73.03 66.44 -97.11
N SER A 807 -73.57 65.69 -98.07
CA SER A 807 -74.08 66.18 -99.35
C SER A 807 -75.46 66.87 -99.27
N SER A 808 -76.19 66.81 -98.15
CA SER A 808 -77.53 67.40 -98.04
C SER A 808 -77.96 67.72 -96.60
N LYS A 809 -78.49 68.94 -96.37
CA LYS A 809 -79.14 69.33 -95.10
C LYS A 809 -80.48 68.62 -94.82
N LYS A 810 -81.03 67.87 -95.78
CA LYS A 810 -82.23 67.03 -95.63
C LYS A 810 -81.85 65.55 -95.81
N PRO A 811 -82.49 64.60 -95.09
CA PRO A 811 -82.18 63.18 -95.27
C PRO A 811 -82.36 62.71 -96.72
N VAL A 812 -81.39 61.96 -97.23
CA VAL A 812 -81.33 61.45 -98.60
C VAL A 812 -81.12 59.94 -98.63
N ARG A 813 -81.57 59.30 -99.72
CA ARG A 813 -81.57 57.84 -99.88
C ARG A 813 -80.16 57.24 -99.73
N VAL A 814 -80.04 56.26 -98.86
CA VAL A 814 -78.83 55.45 -98.67
C VAL A 814 -79.18 53.96 -98.73
N CYS A 815 -78.18 53.11 -98.98
CA CYS A 815 -78.33 51.66 -98.80
C CYS A 815 -78.20 51.30 -97.31
N ASP A 816 -78.69 50.11 -96.93
CA ASP A 816 -78.77 49.71 -95.52
C ASP A 816 -77.41 49.68 -94.80
N ALA A 817 -76.34 49.32 -95.50
CA ALA A 817 -74.97 49.39 -94.96
C ALA A 817 -74.56 50.82 -94.62
N CYS A 818 -74.70 51.76 -95.56
CA CYS A 818 -74.31 53.16 -95.34
C CYS A 818 -75.28 53.95 -94.44
N PHE A 819 -76.49 53.44 -94.21
CA PHE A 819 -77.38 53.90 -93.14
C PHE A 819 -76.77 53.55 -91.78
N ASN A 820 -76.46 52.26 -91.58
CA ASN A 820 -75.85 51.77 -90.33
C ASN A 820 -74.45 52.38 -90.07
N ASP A 821 -73.63 52.59 -91.11
CA ASP A 821 -72.32 53.27 -91.03
C ASP A 821 -72.44 54.67 -90.39
N LEU A 822 -73.55 55.38 -90.65
CA LEU A 822 -73.81 56.75 -90.19
C LEU A 822 -74.36 56.82 -88.75
N GLN A 823 -74.46 55.69 -88.04
CA GLN A 823 -75.02 55.58 -86.69
C GLN A 823 -76.48 56.10 -86.57
N GLY A 824 -77.25 55.99 -87.66
CA GLY A 824 -78.64 56.46 -87.74
C GLY A 824 -79.45 55.67 -88.76
#